data_AF-A0A7V2KV40-F1
#
_entry.id   AF-A0A7V2KV40-F1
#
_cell.length_a   1.000
_cell.length_b   1.000
_cell.length_c   1.000
_cell.angle_alpha   90.00
_cell.angle_beta   90.00
_cell.angle_gamma   90.00
#
_symmetry.space_group_name_H-M   'P 1'
#
loop_
_entity.id
_entity.type
_entity.pdbx_description
1 polymer ?
#
loop_
_entity_poly.entity_id
_entity_poly.type
_entity_poly.pdbx_seq_one_letter_code
_entity_poly.pdbx_strand_id
1 'polypeptide(L)'
;MAAPHYYFAERGFVDALVDIRGTGKSQGIIHDEYTPQEQKDACEVIAWLNQQPWCNGNVGMWGTSYGGFNSIQVAMHNPPALKAIVPHAATDDRYNDDVHYFGGCMMGLDLLIYPLSMIAMNTLPPHPESTNTDRTSIWQQRLEGNPPWIIEWLRHQTEDEYWPQGSLKVEYRRIKCPVYQIGGWADGYTNATARMMQNPNVPNKALIGPWSHVRPDRGYPGPPIDYLHEIARWWAYWLRGEDTGIMQEPRTALYIQEGAPPHPFLRYMPGHWHFIDAWPPDSVSEKTFYLGNHERLCTTPETGGGVDTYQYQATVGLAGGFWCPGTRPHGLSWDQGIDDARSCTYTSEPLTEPVEILGWPKVLLYVSSTAEISYFIAKISDVAPDGSTRLVSRGVLNATHRHSHGKPQPLTPGEIYELEVPMKVTSWVFQPAHRIRVAISSSDFPTIWPSPQPATNTILRGSSNPSCVVLPLVEHPHTSLPGVTFQSPAQLQSYAKYQGEQPSWQVGKDIISGLTTVTLKSGYSTQLLEDSYSLTSDSYVEMAASDKRPDQAYMKGHAKYAILHQREKVDVASHATIKSTVSDFNVDIELQVEIDHEPFFQLIGTRRFHASLYRSQTVLAGYPWFLNEDLAVEGMSQAEVRKKVEGLQK
;
A
#
# COMPACT_ATOMS: atom_id res chain seq x y z
N MET A 1 17.26 -4.34 9.43
CA MET A 1 17.18 -2.88 9.24
C MET A 1 18.55 -2.20 9.29
N ALA A 2 19.54 -2.70 10.04
CA ALA A 2 20.82 -1.98 10.19
C ALA A 2 21.77 -1.98 8.96
N ALA A 3 21.63 -2.94 8.05
CA ALA A 3 22.55 -3.15 6.92
C ALA A 3 22.78 -1.90 6.03
N PRO A 4 21.75 -1.12 5.63
CA PRO A 4 21.95 0.15 4.93
C PRO A 4 22.72 1.20 5.75
N HIS A 5 22.54 1.27 7.07
CA HIS A 5 23.22 2.28 7.90
C HIS A 5 24.74 2.09 7.89
N TYR A 6 25.21 0.84 7.98
CA TYR A 6 26.63 0.52 7.85
C TYR A 6 27.16 0.84 6.45
N TYR A 7 26.38 0.56 5.41
CA TYR A 7 26.76 0.89 4.03
C TYR A 7 27.05 2.39 3.85
N PHE A 8 26.21 3.26 4.43
CA PHE A 8 26.42 4.70 4.39
C PHE A 8 27.56 5.16 5.32
N ALA A 9 27.68 4.56 6.51
CA ALA A 9 28.77 4.85 7.44
C ALA A 9 30.16 4.58 6.85
N GLU A 10 30.33 3.45 6.16
CA GLU A 10 31.56 3.10 5.43
C GLU A 10 31.93 4.13 4.34
N ARG A 11 30.96 4.93 3.88
CA ARG A 11 31.11 5.97 2.85
C ARG A 11 31.19 7.38 3.45
N GLY A 12 31.34 7.49 4.77
CA GLY A 12 31.54 8.74 5.48
C GLY A 12 30.27 9.56 5.69
N PHE A 13 29.10 8.92 5.72
CA PHE A 13 27.86 9.55 6.18
C PHE A 13 27.59 9.17 7.63
N VAL A 14 27.04 10.09 8.41
CA VAL A 14 26.43 9.74 9.69
C VAL A 14 24.96 9.44 9.42
N ASP A 15 24.53 8.22 9.74
CA ASP A 15 23.14 7.80 9.59
C ASP A 15 22.48 7.71 10.98
N ALA A 16 21.26 8.23 11.09
CA ALA A 16 20.50 8.30 12.32
C ALA A 16 19.17 7.58 12.14
N LEU A 17 19.03 6.41 12.77
CA LEU A 17 17.75 5.72 12.91
C LEU A 17 17.05 6.22 14.18
N VAL A 18 15.83 6.72 14.02
CA VAL A 18 15.09 7.40 15.09
C VAL A 18 13.85 6.58 15.41
N ASP A 19 13.72 6.17 16.68
CA ASP A 19 12.46 5.64 17.18
C ASP A 19 11.45 6.80 17.23
N ILE A 20 10.36 6.73 16.45
CA ILE A 20 9.30 7.73 16.49
C ILE A 20 8.65 7.74 17.88
N ARG A 21 8.01 8.86 18.24
CA ARG A 21 7.30 9.03 19.52
C ARG A 21 6.45 7.79 19.84
N GLY A 22 6.57 7.29 21.07
CA GLY A 22 5.82 6.13 21.54
C GLY A 22 6.30 4.76 21.05
N THR A 23 7.40 4.69 20.31
CA THR A 23 8.00 3.42 19.84
C THR A 23 9.41 3.24 20.36
N GLY A 24 9.93 2.01 20.30
CA GLY A 24 11.31 1.68 20.69
C GLY A 24 11.71 2.29 22.04
N LYS A 25 12.78 3.09 22.06
CA LYS A 25 13.31 3.82 23.23
C LYS A 25 12.66 5.20 23.44
N SER A 26 11.87 5.70 22.50
CA SER A 26 11.28 7.05 22.56
C SER A 26 10.08 7.14 23.51
N GLN A 27 9.98 8.24 24.26
CA GLN A 27 8.85 8.49 25.16
C GLN A 27 7.55 8.81 24.41
N GLY A 28 6.46 8.94 25.15
CA GLY A 28 5.15 9.36 24.65
C GLY A 28 4.30 8.22 24.11
N ILE A 29 3.26 8.59 23.36
CA ILE A 29 2.26 7.69 22.80
C ILE A 29 2.17 7.98 21.30
N ILE A 30 2.06 6.91 20.50
CA ILE A 30 1.73 6.99 19.08
C ILE A 30 0.21 6.85 18.93
N HIS A 31 -0.45 7.90 18.45
CA HIS A 31 -1.91 7.95 18.37
C HIS A 31 -2.45 7.48 17.01
N ASP A 32 -1.64 7.59 15.96
CA ASP A 32 -1.98 7.23 14.59
C ASP A 32 -0.68 7.22 13.77
N GLU A 33 -0.78 6.88 12.50
CA GLU A 33 0.32 7.03 11.54
C GLU A 33 0.51 8.47 11.04
N TYR A 34 1.76 8.90 10.93
CA TYR A 34 2.15 10.13 10.23
C TYR A 34 1.54 11.41 10.79
N THR A 35 1.28 11.44 12.10
CA THR A 35 0.54 12.54 12.73
C THR A 35 1.25 13.89 12.54
N PRO A 36 0.53 15.03 12.58
CA PRO A 36 1.18 16.34 12.59
C PRO A 36 2.21 16.51 13.73
N GLN A 37 2.03 15.81 14.85
CA GLN A 37 3.02 15.81 15.93
C GLN A 37 4.29 15.06 15.54
N GLU A 38 4.17 13.87 14.95
CA GLU A 38 5.30 13.09 14.47
C GLU A 38 6.12 13.84 13.40
N GLN A 39 5.45 14.52 12.48
CA GLN A 39 6.11 15.36 11.46
C GLN A 39 6.91 16.51 12.10
N LYS A 40 6.38 17.13 13.17
CA LYS A 40 7.08 18.17 13.94
C LYS A 40 8.25 17.59 14.73
N ASP A 41 8.07 16.44 15.38
CA ASP A 41 9.13 15.73 16.10
C ASP A 41 10.32 15.46 15.16
N ALA A 42 10.06 15.00 13.93
CA ALA A 42 11.10 14.79 12.93
C ALA A 42 11.80 16.10 12.52
N CYS A 43 11.08 17.22 12.42
CA CYS A 43 11.70 18.54 12.17
C CYS A 43 12.63 18.96 13.33
N GLU A 44 12.23 18.70 14.58
CA GLU A 44 13.07 18.97 15.76
C GLU A 44 14.32 18.09 15.77
N VAL A 45 14.19 16.81 15.41
CA VAL A 45 15.32 15.90 15.27
C VAL A 45 16.29 16.39 14.19
N ILE A 46 15.80 16.81 13.02
CA ILE A 46 16.64 17.40 11.96
C ILE A 46 17.37 18.65 12.47
N ALA A 47 16.67 19.52 13.21
CA ALA A 47 17.29 20.71 13.80
C ALA A 47 18.35 20.35 14.85
N TRP A 48 18.13 19.31 15.65
CA TRP A 48 19.09 18.80 16.63
C TRP A 48 20.33 18.19 15.95
N LEU A 49 20.14 17.35 14.92
CA LEU A 49 21.23 16.76 14.12
C LEU A 49 22.12 17.86 13.55
N ASN A 50 21.52 18.92 13.02
CA ASN A 50 22.22 20.09 12.47
C ASN A 50 23.08 20.86 13.48
N GLN A 51 22.84 20.70 14.79
CA GLN A 51 23.62 21.35 15.85
C GLN A 51 24.79 20.49 16.36
N GLN A 52 24.90 19.24 15.91
CA GLN A 52 25.94 18.35 16.40
C GLN A 52 27.30 18.70 15.78
N PRO A 53 28.41 18.59 16.54
CA PRO A 53 29.74 18.98 16.06
C PRO A 53 30.25 18.14 14.89
N TRP A 54 29.67 16.96 14.67
CA TRP A 54 29.97 16.05 13.58
C TRP A 54 29.07 16.25 12.34
N CYS A 55 28.04 17.10 12.43
CA CYS A 55 27.19 17.43 11.29
C CYS A 55 27.79 18.60 10.51
N ASN A 56 27.84 18.49 9.18
CA ASN A 56 28.31 19.56 8.30
C ASN A 56 27.23 20.59 7.94
N GLY A 57 26.07 20.54 8.62
CA GLY A 57 24.93 21.42 8.39
C GLY A 57 23.92 20.93 7.34
N ASN A 58 24.16 19.77 6.72
CA ASN A 58 23.29 19.21 5.68
C ASN A 58 22.75 17.84 6.11
N VAL A 59 21.43 17.71 6.11
CA VAL A 59 20.71 16.47 6.48
C VAL A 59 19.94 15.96 5.25
N GLY A 60 20.00 14.66 5.01
CA GLY A 60 19.14 13.95 4.06
C GLY A 60 18.17 13.04 4.82
N MET A 61 17.01 12.76 4.23
CA MET A 61 16.02 11.84 4.81
C MET A 61 15.58 10.80 3.78
N TRP A 62 15.53 9.54 4.18
CA TRP A 62 15.07 8.45 3.34
C TRP A 62 14.41 7.35 4.14
N GLY A 63 13.69 6.48 3.46
CA GLY A 63 13.16 5.28 4.06
C GLY A 63 12.26 4.52 3.09
N THR A 64 11.97 3.27 3.45
CA THR A 64 11.03 2.41 2.73
C THR A 64 9.69 2.43 3.44
N SER A 65 8.58 2.43 2.70
CA SER A 65 7.23 2.43 3.29
C SER A 65 7.12 3.58 4.27
N TYR A 66 6.72 3.36 5.53
CA TYR A 66 6.61 4.37 6.59
C TYR A 66 7.68 5.48 6.56
N GLY A 67 8.97 5.13 6.42
CA GLY A 67 10.06 6.13 6.35
C GLY A 67 10.06 6.97 5.06
N GLY A 68 9.56 6.42 3.95
CA GLY A 68 9.33 7.13 2.71
C GLY A 68 8.16 8.12 2.80
N PHE A 69 7.05 7.72 3.43
CA PHE A 69 5.93 8.63 3.73
C PHE A 69 6.39 9.80 4.60
N ASN A 70 7.09 9.47 5.70
CA ASN A 70 7.69 10.43 6.60
C ASN A 70 8.62 11.40 5.86
N SER A 71 9.46 10.90 4.95
CA SER A 71 10.37 11.74 4.16
C SER A 71 9.61 12.79 3.35
N ILE A 72 8.50 12.40 2.71
CA ILE A 72 7.64 13.31 1.94
C ILE A 72 6.99 14.35 2.87
N GLN A 73 6.36 13.88 3.94
CA GLN A 73 5.57 14.72 4.86
C GLN A 73 6.45 15.72 5.63
N VAL A 74 7.63 15.30 6.09
CA VAL A 74 8.59 16.18 6.77
C VAL A 74 9.14 17.22 5.81
N ALA A 75 9.42 16.86 4.55
CA ALA A 75 9.87 17.80 3.54
C ALA A 75 8.84 18.90 3.24
N MET A 76 7.54 18.65 3.44
CA MET A 76 6.48 19.66 3.31
C MET A 76 6.55 20.78 4.35
N HIS A 77 7.30 20.59 5.45
CA HIS A 77 7.58 21.60 6.49
C HIS A 77 8.83 22.43 6.22
N ASN A 78 9.63 22.05 5.21
CA ASN A 78 10.87 22.73 4.82
C ASN A 78 11.86 23.01 5.97
N PRO A 79 12.22 22.00 6.79
CA PRO A 79 13.24 22.18 7.82
C PRO A 79 14.57 22.66 7.17
N PRO A 80 15.19 23.76 7.64
CA PRO A 80 16.28 24.41 6.90
C PRO A 80 17.51 23.52 6.62
N ALA A 81 17.79 22.55 7.49
CA ALA A 81 18.91 21.62 7.33
C ALA A 81 18.62 20.47 6.36
N LEU A 82 17.37 20.20 6.02
CA LEU A 82 16.99 19.13 5.09
C LEU A 82 17.30 19.56 3.64
N LYS A 83 18.31 18.92 3.04
CA LYS A 83 18.82 19.31 1.71
C LYS A 83 18.38 18.40 0.58
N ALA A 84 17.95 17.19 0.86
CA ALA A 84 17.34 16.30 -0.13
C ALA A 84 16.62 15.12 0.54
N ILE A 85 15.69 14.49 -0.16
CA ILE A 85 15.00 13.27 0.31
C ILE A 85 15.01 12.14 -0.72
N VAL A 86 14.92 10.90 -0.23
CA VAL A 86 14.75 9.68 -1.04
C VAL A 86 13.59 8.84 -0.48
N PRO A 87 12.33 9.13 -0.84
CA PRO A 87 11.21 8.30 -0.45
C PRO A 87 11.13 7.04 -1.33
N HIS A 88 11.06 5.87 -0.69
CA HIS A 88 10.94 4.58 -1.35
C HIS A 88 9.61 3.91 -0.98
N ALA A 89 8.83 3.52 -1.99
CA ALA A 89 7.54 2.82 -1.85
C ALA A 89 6.58 3.55 -0.89
N ALA A 90 6.24 4.80 -1.22
CA ALA A 90 5.39 5.67 -0.42
C ALA A 90 4.41 6.45 -1.31
N THR A 91 3.32 6.95 -0.74
CA THR A 91 2.31 7.73 -1.47
C THR A 91 2.31 9.22 -1.14
N ASP A 92 1.88 10.03 -2.11
CA ASP A 92 1.51 11.44 -1.98
C ASP A 92 0.01 11.65 -1.69
N ASP A 93 -0.81 10.59 -1.70
CA ASP A 93 -2.27 10.60 -1.50
C ASP A 93 -2.69 9.50 -0.51
N ARG A 94 -2.85 9.84 0.78
CA ARG A 94 -3.18 8.87 1.85
C ARG A 94 -4.59 8.30 1.75
N TYR A 95 -5.54 9.04 1.18
CA TYR A 95 -6.92 8.54 1.09
C TYR A 95 -7.04 7.51 -0.02
N ASN A 96 -6.58 7.84 -1.23
CA ASN A 96 -6.91 7.07 -2.43
C ASN A 96 -5.79 6.12 -2.90
N ASP A 97 -4.63 6.10 -2.23
CA ASP A 97 -3.47 5.33 -2.65
C ASP A 97 -2.71 4.79 -1.44
N ASP A 98 -3.44 4.21 -0.49
CA ASP A 98 -2.90 3.60 0.73
C ASP A 98 -3.76 2.43 1.22
N VAL A 99 -3.36 1.80 2.33
CA VAL A 99 -4.00 0.61 2.94
C VAL A 99 -5.43 0.84 3.44
N HIS A 100 -5.96 2.05 3.31
CA HIS A 100 -7.26 2.48 3.82
C HIS A 100 -8.36 2.40 2.75
N TYR A 101 -8.22 3.20 1.69
CA TYR A 101 -9.20 3.31 0.63
C TYR A 101 -8.53 3.38 -0.75
N PHE A 102 -9.22 2.87 -1.76
CA PHE A 102 -8.80 2.93 -3.15
C PHE A 102 -10.03 3.07 -4.03
N GLY A 103 -10.10 4.13 -4.83
CA GLY A 103 -11.26 4.43 -5.68
C GLY A 103 -12.53 4.79 -4.92
N GLY A 104 -12.43 5.22 -3.65
CA GLY A 104 -13.57 5.38 -2.74
C GLY A 104 -14.17 4.05 -2.24
N CYS A 105 -13.47 2.93 -2.46
CA CYS A 105 -13.77 1.65 -1.84
C CYS A 105 -12.87 1.44 -0.63
N MET A 106 -13.40 0.79 0.41
CA MET A 106 -12.61 0.37 1.57
C MET A 106 -11.71 -0.80 1.18
N MET A 107 -10.44 -0.75 1.59
CA MET A 107 -9.49 -1.84 1.38
C MET A 107 -9.90 -3.08 2.19
N GLY A 108 -9.58 -4.25 1.65
CA GLY A 108 -9.82 -5.55 2.28
C GLY A 108 -8.70 -5.93 3.25
N LEU A 109 -7.95 -6.98 2.94
CA LEU A 109 -6.96 -7.58 3.84
C LEU A 109 -5.98 -6.58 4.48
N ASP A 110 -5.48 -5.61 3.71
CA ASP A 110 -4.51 -4.62 4.15
C ASP A 110 -5.05 -3.71 5.27
N LEU A 111 -6.35 -3.36 5.23
CA LEU A 111 -7.02 -2.55 6.26
C LEU A 111 -7.03 -3.24 7.63
N LEU A 112 -6.95 -4.57 7.70
CA LEU A 112 -6.96 -5.31 8.95
C LEU A 112 -5.57 -5.73 9.41
N ILE A 113 -4.75 -6.28 8.52
CA ILE A 113 -3.46 -6.87 8.89
C ILE A 113 -2.45 -5.84 9.40
N TYR A 114 -2.45 -4.65 8.79
CA TYR A 114 -1.52 -3.59 9.14
C TYR A 114 -1.80 -2.99 10.54
N PRO A 115 -3.02 -2.52 10.87
CA PRO A 115 -3.28 -1.93 12.19
C PRO A 115 -3.19 -2.96 13.33
N LEU A 116 -3.51 -4.23 13.10
CA LEU A 116 -3.24 -5.31 14.06
C LEU A 116 -1.74 -5.42 14.36
N SER A 117 -0.93 -5.42 13.30
CA SER A 117 0.53 -5.44 13.48
C SER A 117 1.02 -4.21 14.23
N MET A 118 0.50 -3.02 13.91
CA MET A 118 0.92 -1.76 14.52
C MET A 118 0.56 -1.67 15.99
N ILE A 119 -0.68 -1.98 16.41
CA ILE A 119 -1.04 -1.91 17.84
C ILE A 119 -0.22 -2.91 18.65
N ALA A 120 0.01 -4.12 18.15
CA ALA A 120 0.81 -5.11 18.84
C ALA A 120 2.28 -4.69 18.95
N MET A 121 2.87 -4.15 17.88
CA MET A 121 4.25 -3.65 17.91
C MET A 121 4.42 -2.43 18.83
N ASN A 122 3.50 -1.46 18.76
CA ASN A 122 3.61 -0.21 19.50
C ASN A 122 3.36 -0.37 21.01
N THR A 123 2.81 -1.51 21.43
CA THR A 123 2.58 -1.86 22.83
C THR A 123 3.62 -2.85 23.39
N LEU A 124 4.65 -3.19 22.60
CA LEU A 124 5.83 -3.89 23.12
C LEU A 124 6.57 -3.02 24.16
N PRO A 125 7.24 -3.66 25.14
CA PRO A 125 8.00 -2.94 26.15
C PRO A 125 9.14 -2.13 25.50
N PRO A 126 9.47 -0.94 26.03
CA PRO A 126 10.68 -0.23 25.63
C PRO A 126 11.93 -1.09 25.82
N HIS A 127 12.95 -0.87 24.99
CA HIS A 127 14.20 -1.61 25.05
C HIS A 127 14.86 -1.50 26.46
N PRO A 128 15.36 -2.59 27.06
CA PRO A 128 15.86 -2.62 28.44
C PRO A 128 16.97 -1.59 28.75
N GLU A 129 17.87 -1.34 27.79
CA GLU A 129 18.96 -0.36 27.91
C GLU A 129 18.50 1.12 27.80
N SER A 130 17.23 1.46 28.00
CA SER A 130 16.83 2.88 28.11
C SER A 130 17.30 3.44 29.47
N THR A 131 18.56 3.84 29.57
CA THR A 131 19.26 4.08 30.85
C THR A 131 18.78 5.27 31.68
N ASN A 132 17.86 6.11 31.16
CA ASN A 132 17.50 7.40 31.78
C ASN A 132 16.00 7.58 32.08
N THR A 133 15.18 6.53 31.98
CA THR A 133 13.73 6.67 32.08
C THR A 133 13.07 5.53 32.82
N ASP A 134 11.96 5.82 33.51
CA ASP A 134 11.08 4.82 34.11
C ASP A 134 10.42 3.98 33.00
N ARG A 135 11.11 2.91 32.57
CA ARG A 135 10.65 1.95 31.53
C ARG A 135 9.24 1.43 31.85
N THR A 136 8.95 1.18 33.13
CA THR A 136 7.65 0.72 33.60
C THR A 136 6.56 1.72 33.29
N SER A 137 6.76 2.97 33.71
CA SER A 137 5.77 4.04 33.50
C SER A 137 5.56 4.32 32.01
N ILE A 138 6.63 4.33 31.21
CA ILE A 138 6.51 4.50 29.75
C ILE A 138 5.71 3.35 29.14
N TRP A 139 6.02 2.11 29.50
CA TRP A 139 5.31 0.97 28.96
C TRP A 139 3.83 0.99 29.33
N GLN A 140 3.51 1.29 30.59
CA GLN A 140 2.14 1.44 31.05
C GLN A 140 1.38 2.54 30.28
N GLN A 141 2.01 3.70 30.08
CA GLN A 141 1.41 4.77 29.28
C GLN A 141 1.13 4.34 27.84
N ARG A 142 1.98 3.51 27.23
CA ARG A 142 1.74 2.98 25.89
C ARG A 142 0.59 1.98 25.89
N LEU A 143 0.53 1.07 26.87
CA LEU A 143 -0.53 0.07 26.97
C LEU A 143 -1.91 0.73 27.13
N GLU A 144 -2.00 1.75 27.97
CA GLU A 144 -3.25 2.48 28.21
C GLU A 144 -3.55 3.50 27.09
N GLY A 145 -2.52 4.13 26.52
CA GLY A 145 -2.68 5.28 25.65
C GLY A 145 -2.78 4.99 24.15
N ASN A 146 -2.37 3.80 23.69
CA ASN A 146 -2.25 3.49 22.27
C ASN A 146 -3.57 3.00 21.67
N PRO A 147 -4.19 3.76 20.75
CA PRO A 147 -5.46 3.38 20.18
C PRO A 147 -5.30 2.42 18.99
N PRO A 148 -6.29 1.53 18.74
CA PRO A 148 -6.33 0.78 17.49
C PRO A 148 -6.64 1.72 16.31
N TRP A 149 -5.67 1.95 15.42
CA TRP A 149 -5.80 2.93 14.32
C TRP A 149 -6.98 2.67 13.38
N ILE A 150 -7.34 1.40 13.19
CA ILE A 150 -8.49 0.99 12.36
C ILE A 150 -9.81 1.66 12.79
N ILE A 151 -9.97 1.97 14.08
CA ILE A 151 -11.15 2.66 14.60
C ILE A 151 -11.24 4.06 14.03
N GLU A 152 -10.11 4.78 13.97
CA GLU A 152 -10.07 6.15 13.43
C GLU A 152 -10.30 6.14 11.92
N TRP A 153 -9.67 5.21 11.20
CA TRP A 153 -9.82 5.11 9.75
C TRP A 153 -11.27 4.78 9.32
N LEU A 154 -12.01 4.01 10.13
CA LEU A 154 -13.42 3.70 9.89
C LEU A 154 -14.37 4.85 10.26
N ARG A 155 -13.93 5.86 11.03
CA ARG A 155 -14.65 7.13 11.17
C ARG A 155 -14.54 7.98 9.90
N HIS A 156 -13.40 7.88 9.22
CA HIS A 156 -13.05 8.72 8.08
C HIS A 156 -13.22 8.00 6.72
N GLN A 157 -14.39 7.38 6.49
CA GLN A 157 -14.68 6.62 5.25
C GLN A 157 -14.70 7.45 3.96
N THR A 158 -14.72 8.77 4.07
CA THR A 158 -14.68 9.72 2.95
C THR A 158 -13.41 10.58 3.02
N GLU A 159 -13.02 11.21 1.91
CA GLU A 159 -11.90 12.17 1.87
C GLU A 159 -12.32 13.49 2.56
N ASP A 160 -12.46 13.45 3.89
CA ASP A 160 -12.77 14.59 4.76
C ASP A 160 -11.50 15.28 5.29
N GLU A 161 -11.63 16.11 6.33
CA GLU A 161 -10.53 16.92 6.88
C GLU A 161 -9.38 16.12 7.51
N TYR A 162 -9.57 14.82 7.78
CA TYR A 162 -8.54 13.96 8.37
C TYR A 162 -7.40 13.63 7.39
N TRP A 163 -7.69 13.37 6.12
CA TRP A 163 -6.72 12.84 5.15
C TRP A 163 -5.66 13.84 4.64
N PRO A 164 -5.99 15.14 4.42
CA PRO A 164 -5.03 16.10 3.89
C PRO A 164 -3.77 16.30 4.75
N GLN A 165 -3.83 16.05 6.07
CA GLN A 165 -2.69 16.30 6.97
C GLN A 165 -1.44 15.45 6.70
N GLY A 166 -1.59 14.34 5.97
CA GLY A 166 -0.49 13.44 5.59
C GLY A 166 -0.35 13.23 4.08
N SER A 167 -1.02 14.05 3.25
CA SER A 167 -1.02 13.94 1.79
C SER A 167 -0.31 15.14 1.15
N LEU A 168 0.57 14.89 0.18
CA LEU A 168 1.23 15.93 -0.62
C LEU A 168 0.38 16.36 -1.82
N LYS A 169 -0.54 15.50 -2.28
CA LYS A 169 -1.42 15.71 -3.44
C LYS A 169 -1.97 17.14 -3.48
N VAL A 170 -1.94 17.74 -4.67
CA VAL A 170 -2.26 19.15 -5.01
C VAL A 170 -1.39 20.24 -4.35
N GLU A 171 -0.46 19.89 -3.47
CA GLU A 171 0.43 20.83 -2.77
C GLU A 171 1.94 20.57 -3.02
N TYR A 172 2.31 19.97 -4.16
CA TYR A 172 3.71 19.64 -4.51
C TYR A 172 4.72 20.78 -4.30
N ARG A 173 4.27 22.04 -4.41
CA ARG A 173 5.07 23.25 -4.14
C ARG A 173 5.56 23.36 -2.69
N ARG A 174 5.00 22.61 -1.75
CA ARG A 174 5.40 22.61 -0.33
C ARG A 174 6.78 22.00 -0.13
N ILE A 175 7.22 21.10 -1.00
CA ILE A 175 8.58 20.56 -0.95
C ILE A 175 9.53 21.55 -1.64
N LYS A 176 10.58 21.97 -0.92
CA LYS A 176 11.62 22.89 -1.42
C LYS A 176 13.00 22.26 -1.58
N CYS A 177 13.18 21.01 -1.13
CA CYS A 177 14.42 20.27 -1.31
C CYS A 177 14.32 19.27 -2.48
N PRO A 178 15.43 18.95 -3.16
CA PRO A 178 15.53 17.88 -4.15
C PRO A 178 14.97 16.53 -3.69
N VAL A 179 14.39 15.79 -4.63
CA VAL A 179 13.65 14.54 -4.35
C VAL A 179 14.08 13.42 -5.31
N TYR A 180 14.46 12.26 -4.79
CA TYR A 180 14.75 11.08 -5.61
C TYR A 180 13.82 9.92 -5.25
N GLN A 181 12.85 9.62 -6.11
CA GLN A 181 11.78 8.67 -5.84
C GLN A 181 12.26 7.26 -6.18
N ILE A 182 11.91 6.30 -5.34
CA ILE A 182 12.09 4.89 -5.67
C ILE A 182 10.74 4.19 -5.59
N GLY A 183 10.34 3.52 -6.67
CA GLY A 183 9.07 2.81 -6.78
C GLY A 183 9.22 1.44 -7.43
N GLY A 184 8.13 0.68 -7.41
CA GLY A 184 8.06 -0.65 -8.01
C GLY A 184 6.73 -0.87 -8.74
N TRP A 185 6.77 -1.49 -9.92
CA TRP A 185 5.56 -1.76 -10.71
C TRP A 185 4.62 -2.79 -10.09
N ALA A 186 5.15 -3.69 -9.26
CA ALA A 186 4.35 -4.67 -8.52
C ALA A 186 4.00 -4.19 -7.11
N ASP A 187 4.30 -2.94 -6.75
CA ASP A 187 4.02 -2.34 -5.44
C ASP A 187 2.56 -1.83 -5.34
N GLY A 188 2.08 -1.63 -4.11
CA GLY A 188 0.82 -0.92 -3.85
C GLY A 188 0.87 0.53 -4.32
N TYR A 189 1.97 1.23 -4.03
CA TYR A 189 2.20 2.66 -4.16
C TYR A 189 2.77 3.08 -5.53
N THR A 190 2.32 2.44 -6.60
CA THR A 190 2.81 2.66 -7.98
C THR A 190 2.65 4.09 -8.47
N ASN A 191 1.54 4.76 -8.14
CA ASN A 191 1.15 6.02 -8.77
C ASN A 191 1.99 7.23 -8.32
N ALA A 192 2.40 7.25 -7.06
CA ALA A 192 2.97 8.44 -6.44
C ALA A 192 4.27 8.90 -7.12
N THR A 193 5.14 7.96 -7.49
CA THR A 193 6.39 8.28 -8.19
C THR A 193 6.10 9.02 -9.51
N ALA A 194 5.18 8.50 -10.30
CA ALA A 194 4.78 9.10 -11.57
C ALA A 194 4.12 10.48 -11.36
N ARG A 195 3.19 10.62 -10.40
CA ARG A 195 2.53 11.91 -10.08
C ARG A 195 3.52 12.99 -9.64
N MET A 196 4.48 12.63 -8.79
CA MET A 196 5.52 13.56 -8.32
C MET A 196 6.48 13.95 -9.45
N MET A 197 6.76 13.06 -10.41
CA MET A 197 7.56 13.38 -11.60
C MET A 197 6.84 14.28 -12.59
N GLN A 198 5.50 14.20 -12.69
CA GLN A 198 4.68 15.13 -13.49
C GLN A 198 4.58 16.54 -12.90
N ASN A 199 4.78 16.69 -11.59
CA ASN A 199 4.60 17.95 -10.87
C ASN A 199 5.91 18.47 -10.25
N PRO A 200 7.02 18.58 -11.01
CA PRO A 200 8.31 19.00 -10.46
C PRO A 200 8.25 20.45 -10.01
N ASN A 201 8.62 20.71 -8.76
CA ASN A 201 8.84 22.06 -8.23
C ASN A 201 10.29 22.31 -7.78
N VAL A 202 11.12 21.27 -7.87
CA VAL A 202 12.48 21.14 -7.35
C VAL A 202 13.22 20.14 -8.25
N PRO A 203 14.56 20.09 -8.21
CA PRO A 203 15.31 19.02 -8.87
C PRO A 203 14.79 17.66 -8.41
N ASN A 204 14.45 16.77 -9.36
CA ASN A 204 13.94 15.45 -9.03
C ASN A 204 14.49 14.35 -9.93
N LYS A 205 14.51 13.13 -9.38
CA LYS A 205 14.84 11.89 -10.11
C LYS A 205 13.86 10.78 -9.72
N ALA A 206 13.76 9.74 -10.54
CA ALA A 206 12.98 8.55 -10.24
C ALA A 206 13.70 7.25 -10.66
N LEU A 207 13.53 6.21 -9.85
CA LEU A 207 14.00 4.85 -10.10
C LEU A 207 12.82 3.89 -9.90
N ILE A 208 12.32 3.31 -10.98
CA ILE A 208 11.14 2.43 -10.95
C ILE A 208 11.51 1.04 -11.46
N GLY A 209 11.58 0.05 -10.57
CA GLY A 209 11.87 -1.33 -10.94
C GLY A 209 10.62 -2.19 -11.06
N PRO A 210 10.75 -3.48 -11.40
CA PRO A 210 9.63 -4.44 -11.44
C PRO A 210 9.22 -4.93 -10.04
N TRP A 211 9.75 -4.32 -8.98
CA TRP A 211 9.68 -4.81 -7.62
C TRP A 211 8.27 -4.67 -7.04
N SER A 212 7.96 -5.59 -6.13
CA SER A 212 6.86 -5.53 -5.18
C SER A 212 7.26 -4.67 -3.98
N HIS A 213 6.50 -4.72 -2.87
CA HIS A 213 6.78 -3.91 -1.67
C HIS A 213 7.98 -4.42 -0.86
N VAL A 214 9.13 -4.43 -1.52
CA VAL A 214 10.43 -4.89 -1.04
C VAL A 214 11.50 -3.94 -1.55
N ARG A 215 12.65 -3.93 -0.88
CA ARG A 215 13.77 -3.10 -1.30
C ARG A 215 14.41 -3.61 -2.61
N PRO A 216 14.94 -2.71 -3.46
CA PRO A 216 15.58 -3.09 -4.72
C PRO A 216 16.78 -4.05 -4.58
N ASP A 217 17.50 -4.04 -3.45
CA ASP A 217 18.60 -4.98 -3.17
C ASP A 217 18.11 -6.43 -3.00
N ARG A 218 16.85 -6.62 -2.58
CA ARG A 218 16.20 -7.93 -2.50
C ARG A 218 15.62 -8.37 -3.84
N GLY A 219 15.16 -7.42 -4.64
CA GLY A 219 14.72 -7.60 -6.03
C GLY A 219 13.67 -8.68 -6.21
N TYR A 220 12.42 -8.41 -5.84
CA TYR A 220 11.32 -9.34 -6.05
C TYR A 220 10.08 -8.66 -6.63
N PRO A 221 9.59 -9.07 -7.81
CA PRO A 221 10.37 -9.73 -8.86
C PRO A 221 11.68 -9.00 -9.15
N GLY A 222 12.73 -9.73 -9.53
CA GLY A 222 13.99 -9.14 -9.95
C GLY A 222 13.91 -8.45 -11.32
N PRO A 223 14.99 -7.76 -11.74
CA PRO A 223 16.34 -7.93 -11.20
C PRO A 223 16.61 -7.11 -9.92
N PRO A 224 17.46 -7.60 -9.01
CA PRO A 224 17.97 -6.81 -7.89
C PRO A 224 19.08 -5.86 -8.36
N ILE A 225 19.19 -4.69 -7.72
CA ILE A 225 20.24 -3.69 -8.01
C ILE A 225 20.82 -3.11 -6.71
N ASP A 226 22.04 -2.59 -6.75
CA ASP A 226 22.61 -1.78 -5.67
C ASP A 226 22.00 -0.37 -5.66
N TYR A 227 20.75 -0.25 -5.21
CA TYR A 227 20.11 1.06 -5.08
C TYR A 227 20.76 1.92 -3.97
N LEU A 228 21.46 1.31 -3.01
CA LEU A 228 22.17 2.05 -1.97
C LEU A 228 23.35 2.83 -2.57
N HIS A 229 23.96 2.30 -3.64
CA HIS A 229 24.97 3.04 -4.41
C HIS A 229 24.40 4.33 -4.98
N GLU A 230 23.22 4.27 -5.61
CA GLU A 230 22.56 5.45 -6.18
C GLU A 230 22.16 6.47 -5.11
N ILE A 231 21.66 6.00 -3.96
CA ILE A 231 21.36 6.87 -2.82
C ILE A 231 22.64 7.52 -2.28
N ALA A 232 23.75 6.79 -2.16
CA ALA A 232 25.02 7.34 -1.69
C ALA A 232 25.57 8.43 -2.64
N ARG A 233 25.42 8.24 -3.96
CA ARG A 233 25.76 9.26 -4.97
C ARG A 233 24.90 10.51 -4.86
N TRP A 234 23.61 10.33 -4.58
CA TRP A 234 22.67 11.42 -4.32
C TRP A 234 23.05 12.22 -3.07
N TRP A 235 23.42 11.54 -1.99
CA TRP A 235 23.89 12.18 -0.76
C TRP A 235 25.22 12.89 -0.91
N ALA A 236 26.18 12.29 -1.59
CA ALA A 236 27.47 12.92 -1.88
C ALA A 236 27.27 14.24 -2.65
N TYR A 237 26.34 14.26 -3.61
CA TYR A 237 26.00 15.48 -4.34
C TYR A 237 25.31 16.53 -3.47
N TRP A 238 24.17 16.21 -2.84
CA TRP A 238 23.36 17.22 -2.15
C TRP A 238 23.84 17.58 -0.74
N LEU A 239 24.51 16.67 -0.04
CA LEU A 239 24.94 16.87 1.34
C LEU A 239 26.41 17.27 1.46
N ARG A 240 27.25 16.93 0.48
CA ARG A 240 28.70 17.25 0.47
C ARG A 240 29.16 18.11 -0.70
N GLY A 241 28.32 18.33 -1.71
CA GLY A 241 28.68 19.14 -2.88
C GLY A 241 29.65 18.45 -3.84
N GLU A 242 29.71 17.12 -3.82
CA GLU A 242 30.55 16.32 -4.72
C GLU A 242 29.91 16.18 -6.10
N ASP A 243 30.68 16.31 -7.18
CA ASP A 243 30.20 16.00 -8.53
C ASP A 243 30.23 14.50 -8.77
N THR A 244 29.10 13.83 -8.55
CA THR A 244 28.96 12.38 -8.71
C THR A 244 28.46 11.95 -10.08
N GLY A 245 28.18 12.89 -10.99
CA GLY A 245 27.54 12.62 -12.28
C GLY A 245 26.03 12.38 -12.22
N ILE A 246 25.43 12.28 -11.03
CA ILE A 246 24.02 11.83 -10.87
C ILE A 246 23.00 12.80 -11.47
N MET A 247 23.34 14.10 -11.51
CA MET A 247 22.45 15.14 -12.06
C MET A 247 22.60 15.33 -13.57
N GLN A 248 23.63 14.73 -14.18
CA GLN A 248 23.86 14.73 -15.63
C GLN A 248 23.22 13.51 -16.30
N GLU A 249 22.80 12.53 -15.52
CA GLU A 249 22.05 11.35 -15.97
C GLU A 249 20.57 11.67 -16.20
N PRO A 250 19.88 10.85 -17.02
CA PRO A 250 18.45 10.97 -17.21
C PRO A 250 17.66 11.06 -15.90
N ARG A 251 16.61 11.89 -15.88
CA ARG A 251 15.80 12.11 -14.67
C ARG A 251 15.13 10.83 -14.16
N THR A 252 14.69 9.95 -15.05
CA THR A 252 13.99 8.72 -14.68
C THR A 252 14.67 7.51 -15.29
N ALA A 253 15.00 6.54 -14.43
CA ALA A 253 15.29 5.17 -14.83
C ALA A 253 14.08 4.29 -14.48
N LEU A 254 13.53 3.59 -15.47
CA LEU A 254 12.36 2.74 -15.28
C LEU A 254 12.56 1.39 -15.96
N TYR A 255 11.98 0.34 -15.40
CA TYR A 255 12.05 -1.00 -15.95
C TYR A 255 10.85 -1.27 -16.86
N ILE A 256 11.06 -1.41 -18.16
CA ILE A 256 10.00 -1.82 -19.09
C ILE A 256 9.74 -3.30 -18.88
N GLN A 257 8.52 -3.67 -18.50
CA GLN A 257 8.13 -5.06 -18.26
C GLN A 257 7.65 -5.71 -19.57
N GLU A 258 8.01 -6.97 -19.78
CA GLU A 258 7.61 -7.73 -20.97
C GLU A 258 6.74 -8.94 -20.59
N GLY A 259 5.89 -9.35 -21.53
CA GLY A 259 5.02 -10.53 -21.43
C GLY A 259 5.70 -11.73 -20.75
N ALA A 260 5.11 -12.20 -19.65
CA ALA A 260 5.57 -13.36 -18.89
C ALA A 260 4.38 -14.23 -18.45
N PRO A 261 4.54 -15.56 -18.33
CA PRO A 261 3.49 -16.42 -17.79
C PRO A 261 3.01 -15.93 -16.41
N PRO A 262 1.69 -15.95 -16.15
CA PRO A 262 1.17 -15.56 -14.84
C PRO A 262 1.63 -16.55 -13.77
N HIS A 263 2.27 -16.04 -12.71
CA HIS A 263 2.75 -16.85 -11.61
C HIS A 263 2.77 -16.02 -10.32
N PRO A 264 2.12 -16.48 -9.24
CA PRO A 264 1.97 -15.70 -8.00
C PRO A 264 3.30 -15.52 -7.26
N PHE A 265 4.32 -16.30 -7.63
CA PHE A 265 5.66 -16.23 -7.05
C PHE A 265 6.77 -15.98 -8.08
N LEU A 266 6.47 -15.23 -9.14
CA LEU A 266 7.43 -14.94 -10.22
C LEU A 266 8.70 -14.29 -9.65
N ARG A 267 9.85 -14.98 -9.78
CA ARG A 267 11.12 -14.50 -9.21
C ARG A 267 11.76 -13.38 -10.03
N TYR A 268 11.57 -13.36 -11.34
CA TYR A 268 12.16 -12.39 -12.25
C TYR A 268 11.12 -11.94 -13.26
N MET A 269 11.01 -10.63 -13.45
CA MET A 269 10.18 -10.04 -14.50
C MET A 269 11.03 -9.85 -15.76
N PRO A 270 10.70 -10.49 -16.89
CA PRO A 270 11.29 -10.16 -18.19
C PRO A 270 11.12 -8.67 -18.49
N GLY A 271 12.13 -8.08 -19.11
CA GLY A 271 12.17 -6.65 -19.34
C GLY A 271 13.56 -6.08 -19.38
N HIS A 272 13.65 -4.76 -19.41
CA HIS A 272 14.90 -4.04 -19.52
C HIS A 272 14.78 -2.62 -18.92
N TRP A 273 15.93 -2.04 -18.55
CA TRP A 273 15.98 -0.65 -18.09
C TRP A 273 15.87 0.32 -19.26
N HIS A 274 15.06 1.36 -19.07
CA HIS A 274 14.81 2.44 -20.00
C HIS A 274 14.97 3.79 -19.30
N PHE A 275 15.52 4.77 -19.99
CA PHE A 275 15.92 6.05 -19.38
C PHE A 275 15.30 7.23 -20.12
N ILE A 276 14.63 8.11 -19.38
CA ILE A 276 13.89 9.27 -19.90
C ILE A 276 14.11 10.53 -19.04
N ASP A 277 13.97 11.70 -19.64
CA ASP A 277 14.09 13.00 -18.95
C ASP A 277 12.75 13.67 -18.61
N ALA A 278 11.68 13.28 -19.30
CA ALA A 278 10.33 13.80 -19.08
C ALA A 278 9.39 12.66 -18.72
N TRP A 279 8.44 12.92 -17.83
CA TRP A 279 7.37 11.99 -17.51
C TRP A 279 6.00 12.69 -17.69
N PRO A 280 5.08 12.13 -18.50
CA PRO A 280 5.34 11.07 -19.48
C PRO A 280 6.34 11.56 -20.54
N PRO A 281 7.05 10.66 -21.25
CA PRO A 281 7.92 11.06 -22.35
C PRO A 281 7.09 11.49 -23.57
N ASP A 282 7.64 12.35 -24.42
CA ASP A 282 6.97 12.88 -25.63
C ASP A 282 6.58 11.79 -26.65
N SER A 283 7.19 10.61 -26.55
CA SER A 283 6.84 9.44 -27.35
C SER A 283 5.55 8.76 -26.93
N VAL A 284 4.90 9.18 -25.83
CA VAL A 284 3.64 8.60 -25.37
C VAL A 284 2.45 9.34 -25.99
N SER A 285 1.61 8.61 -26.71
CA SER A 285 0.34 9.10 -27.23
C SER A 285 -0.84 8.22 -26.80
N GLU A 286 -2.01 8.84 -26.67
CA GLU A 286 -3.23 8.14 -26.25
C GLU A 286 -3.86 7.42 -27.46
N LYS A 287 -4.11 6.12 -27.31
CA LYS A 287 -4.90 5.33 -28.27
C LYS A 287 -6.15 4.78 -27.62
N THR A 288 -7.29 5.09 -28.21
CA THR A 288 -8.59 4.62 -27.74
C THR A 288 -8.96 3.29 -28.38
N PHE A 289 -9.45 2.38 -27.56
CA PHE A 289 -10.09 1.14 -27.96
C PHE A 289 -11.48 1.04 -27.34
N TYR A 290 -12.50 0.88 -28.17
CA TYR A 290 -13.90 0.85 -27.80
C TYR A 290 -14.37 -0.58 -27.50
N LEU A 291 -15.22 -0.71 -26.49
CA LEU A 291 -15.92 -1.95 -26.20
C LEU A 291 -16.91 -2.23 -27.35
N GLY A 292 -16.79 -3.40 -27.98
CA GLY A 292 -17.53 -3.79 -29.17
C GLY A 292 -18.45 -5.00 -28.96
N ASN A 293 -19.28 -5.28 -29.96
CA ASN A 293 -20.09 -6.48 -30.06
C ASN A 293 -19.21 -7.74 -30.00
N HIS A 294 -19.79 -8.82 -29.46
CA HIS A 294 -19.15 -10.14 -29.37
C HIS A 294 -17.83 -10.11 -28.59
N GLU A 295 -17.79 -9.35 -27.48
CA GLU A 295 -16.63 -9.30 -26.57
C GLU A 295 -15.33 -8.83 -27.26
N ARG A 296 -15.47 -8.00 -28.29
CA ARG A 296 -14.34 -7.46 -29.05
C ARG A 296 -13.90 -6.11 -28.53
N LEU A 297 -12.61 -5.85 -28.66
CA LEU A 297 -12.02 -4.55 -28.44
C LEU A 297 -11.69 -3.91 -29.80
N CYS A 298 -12.36 -2.81 -30.16
CA CYS A 298 -12.35 -2.22 -31.49
C CYS A 298 -11.62 -0.87 -31.51
N THR A 299 -10.98 -0.49 -32.62
CA THR A 299 -10.30 0.83 -32.76
C THR A 299 -11.24 1.98 -33.12
N THR A 300 -12.47 1.67 -33.52
CA THR A 300 -13.54 2.64 -33.78
C THR A 300 -14.83 2.17 -33.10
N PRO A 301 -15.68 3.07 -32.61
CA PRO A 301 -16.95 2.67 -32.03
C PRO A 301 -17.85 2.07 -33.12
N GLU A 302 -18.41 0.90 -32.85
CA GLU A 302 -19.35 0.27 -33.78
C GLU A 302 -20.66 1.07 -33.87
N THR A 303 -21.26 1.12 -35.06
CA THR A 303 -22.48 1.89 -35.31
C THR A 303 -23.66 1.34 -34.50
N GLY A 304 -24.42 2.24 -33.88
CA GLY A 304 -25.59 1.93 -33.08
C GLY A 304 -25.28 1.85 -31.59
N GLY A 305 -26.11 1.12 -30.85
CA GLY A 305 -25.95 0.88 -29.43
C GLY A 305 -25.97 -0.61 -29.13
N GLY A 306 -25.24 -1.01 -28.10
CA GLY A 306 -25.27 -2.36 -27.53
C GLY A 306 -25.21 -2.29 -26.02
N VAL A 307 -25.68 -3.34 -25.36
CA VAL A 307 -25.65 -3.47 -23.91
C VAL A 307 -25.14 -4.86 -23.55
N ASP A 308 -24.28 -4.91 -22.53
CA ASP A 308 -23.88 -6.16 -21.89
C ASP A 308 -24.26 -6.07 -20.41
N THR A 309 -24.95 -7.10 -19.92
CA THR A 309 -25.47 -7.14 -18.56
C THR A 309 -24.82 -8.29 -17.79
N TYR A 310 -24.41 -8.03 -16.56
CA TYR A 310 -23.82 -9.04 -15.68
C TYR A 310 -24.34 -8.90 -14.25
N GLN A 311 -24.32 -10.03 -13.53
CA GLN A 311 -24.65 -10.06 -12.11
C GLN A 311 -23.40 -9.73 -11.29
N TYR A 312 -23.55 -8.84 -10.31
CA TYR A 312 -22.53 -8.59 -9.31
C TYR A 312 -22.22 -9.88 -8.54
N GLN A 313 -20.93 -10.21 -8.48
CA GLN A 313 -20.39 -11.35 -7.76
C GLN A 313 -19.28 -10.85 -6.82
N ALA A 314 -19.57 -10.85 -5.52
CA ALA A 314 -18.67 -10.34 -4.49
C ALA A 314 -17.31 -11.04 -4.46
N THR A 315 -17.25 -12.29 -4.91
CA THR A 315 -16.04 -13.13 -4.82
C THR A 315 -15.17 -13.10 -6.07
N VAL A 316 -15.42 -12.18 -7.01
CA VAL A 316 -14.50 -11.89 -8.14
C VAL A 316 -13.31 -11.10 -7.65
N GLY A 317 -12.10 -11.44 -8.12
CA GLY A 317 -10.85 -10.76 -7.76
C GLY A 317 -9.76 -11.69 -7.22
N LEU A 318 -10.07 -12.97 -7.01
CA LEU A 318 -9.20 -13.93 -6.33
C LEU A 318 -7.85 -14.09 -7.03
N ALA A 319 -7.80 -13.93 -8.35
CA ALA A 319 -6.58 -14.00 -9.13
C ALA A 319 -5.76 -12.72 -9.12
N GLY A 320 -6.32 -11.61 -8.65
CA GLY A 320 -5.63 -10.33 -8.60
C GLY A 320 -4.38 -10.34 -7.72
N GLY A 321 -4.26 -11.25 -6.76
CA GLY A 321 -3.20 -11.15 -5.74
C GLY A 321 -3.48 -10.00 -4.77
N PHE A 322 -2.46 -9.62 -4.00
CA PHE A 322 -2.58 -8.56 -2.99
C PHE A 322 -2.36 -7.18 -3.59
N TRP A 323 -2.90 -6.16 -2.95
CA TRP A 323 -2.70 -4.78 -3.37
C TRP A 323 -1.25 -4.34 -3.17
N CYS A 324 -0.64 -4.69 -2.03
CA CYS A 324 0.74 -4.37 -1.68
C CYS A 324 1.55 -5.64 -1.34
N PRO A 325 2.07 -6.38 -2.33
CA PRO A 325 2.79 -7.63 -2.09
C PRO A 325 4.18 -7.38 -1.47
N GLY A 326 4.29 -7.29 -0.15
CA GLY A 326 5.57 -7.06 0.56
C GLY A 326 6.01 -8.19 1.47
N THR A 327 5.06 -8.85 2.15
CA THR A 327 5.33 -9.97 3.05
C THR A 327 5.37 -11.30 2.31
N ARG A 328 6.19 -12.24 2.78
CA ARG A 328 6.17 -13.61 2.25
C ARG A 328 4.86 -14.27 2.69
N PRO A 329 4.10 -14.91 1.78
CA PRO A 329 4.44 -15.24 0.40
C PRO A 329 4.07 -14.09 -0.53
N HIS A 330 4.97 -13.69 -1.44
CA HIS A 330 4.98 -12.38 -2.11
C HIS A 330 3.85 -12.08 -3.13
N GLY A 331 2.67 -12.69 -3.00
CA GLY A 331 1.37 -12.07 -3.26
C GLY A 331 1.06 -11.53 -4.65
N LEU A 332 1.83 -11.89 -5.68
CA LEU A 332 1.59 -11.39 -7.04
C LEU A 332 0.31 -12.01 -7.62
N SER A 333 -0.27 -11.36 -8.62
CA SER A 333 -1.38 -11.91 -9.38
C SER A 333 -0.99 -13.24 -10.05
N TRP A 334 -1.94 -14.18 -10.12
CA TRP A 334 -1.82 -15.37 -10.95
C TRP A 334 -2.73 -15.26 -12.18
N ASP A 335 -3.02 -16.38 -12.85
CA ASP A 335 -3.83 -16.38 -14.07
C ASP A 335 -5.22 -15.78 -13.84
N GLN A 336 -5.56 -14.71 -14.58
CA GLN A 336 -6.84 -14.01 -14.44
C GLN A 336 -8.03 -14.80 -14.98
N GLY A 337 -7.84 -15.94 -15.65
CA GLY A 337 -8.92 -16.70 -16.28
C GLY A 337 -10.12 -17.00 -15.39
N ILE A 338 -9.91 -17.23 -14.08
CA ILE A 338 -11.00 -17.47 -13.12
C ILE A 338 -11.85 -16.22 -12.83
N ASP A 339 -11.23 -15.04 -12.88
CA ASP A 339 -11.91 -13.75 -12.68
C ASP A 339 -12.53 -13.28 -14.00
N ASP A 340 -11.83 -13.47 -15.12
CA ASP A 340 -12.30 -13.18 -16.47
C ASP A 340 -13.61 -13.91 -16.78
N ALA A 341 -13.70 -15.21 -16.44
CA ALA A 341 -14.91 -16.02 -16.64
C ALA A 341 -16.14 -15.51 -15.86
N ARG A 342 -15.94 -14.58 -14.92
CA ARG A 342 -16.98 -14.00 -14.06
C ARG A 342 -17.12 -12.48 -14.27
N SER A 343 -16.49 -11.96 -15.31
CA SER A 343 -16.44 -10.53 -15.66
C SER A 343 -16.92 -10.32 -17.10
N CYS A 344 -17.31 -9.10 -17.45
CA CYS A 344 -17.52 -8.73 -18.85
C CYS A 344 -16.17 -8.46 -19.51
N THR A 345 -15.74 -9.31 -20.44
CA THR A 345 -14.43 -9.17 -21.09
C THR A 345 -14.54 -8.65 -22.52
N TYR A 346 -13.56 -7.84 -22.93
CA TYR A 346 -13.41 -7.34 -24.29
C TYR A 346 -11.97 -7.53 -24.71
N THR A 347 -11.74 -8.24 -25.81
CA THR A 347 -10.40 -8.68 -26.21
C THR A 347 -10.08 -8.20 -27.62
N SER A 348 -8.85 -7.73 -27.84
CA SER A 348 -8.37 -7.34 -29.17
C SER A 348 -8.17 -8.55 -30.08
N GLU A 349 -8.02 -8.30 -31.38
CA GLU A 349 -7.36 -9.26 -32.26
C GLU A 349 -5.92 -9.53 -31.80
N PRO A 350 -5.29 -10.67 -32.18
CA PRO A 350 -3.88 -10.89 -31.90
C PRO A 350 -3.07 -9.74 -32.45
N LEU A 351 -2.16 -9.23 -31.63
CA LEU A 351 -1.25 -8.19 -32.04
C LEU A 351 -0.31 -8.73 -33.12
N THR A 352 -0.10 -7.95 -34.17
CA THR A 352 0.83 -8.31 -35.26
C THR A 352 2.25 -7.84 -34.98
N GLU A 353 2.40 -6.85 -34.10
CA GLU A 353 3.62 -6.20 -33.67
C GLU A 353 3.56 -5.93 -32.16
N PRO A 354 4.69 -5.74 -31.46
CA PRO A 354 4.65 -5.40 -30.04
C PRO A 354 3.93 -4.08 -29.81
N VAL A 355 3.14 -4.03 -28.75
CA VAL A 355 2.49 -2.79 -28.30
C VAL A 355 3.00 -2.47 -26.90
N GLU A 356 3.69 -1.34 -26.78
CA GLU A 356 4.22 -0.85 -25.50
C GLU A 356 3.30 0.21 -24.91
N ILE A 357 3.05 0.12 -23.60
CA ILE A 357 2.38 1.16 -22.81
C ILE A 357 3.30 1.69 -21.71
N LEU A 358 3.21 3.00 -21.48
CA LEU A 358 3.88 3.67 -20.36
C LEU A 358 3.02 4.84 -19.87
N GLY A 359 2.44 4.71 -18.68
CA GLY A 359 1.61 5.76 -18.08
C GLY A 359 0.36 5.21 -17.42
N TRP A 360 -0.66 6.07 -17.27
CA TRP A 360 -1.98 5.68 -16.76
C TRP A 360 -2.90 5.29 -17.92
N PRO A 361 -3.33 4.02 -18.00
CA PRO A 361 -4.52 3.69 -18.77
C PRO A 361 -5.73 4.44 -18.22
N LYS A 362 -6.74 4.69 -19.05
CA LYS A 362 -8.02 5.24 -18.63
C LYS A 362 -9.13 4.31 -19.09
N VAL A 363 -10.15 4.12 -18.27
CA VAL A 363 -11.32 3.32 -18.64
C VAL A 363 -12.56 4.18 -18.45
N LEU A 364 -13.20 4.53 -19.56
CA LEU A 364 -14.41 5.34 -19.61
C LEU A 364 -15.59 4.42 -19.89
N LEU A 365 -16.57 4.40 -18.99
CA LEU A 365 -17.71 3.48 -19.05
C LEU A 365 -19.03 4.25 -18.99
N TYR A 366 -19.93 3.93 -19.91
CA TYR A 366 -21.35 4.23 -19.78
C TYR A 366 -22.02 3.04 -19.12
N VAL A 367 -22.55 3.22 -17.91
CA VAL A 367 -23.06 2.12 -17.09
C VAL A 367 -24.37 2.44 -16.41
N SER A 368 -25.11 1.41 -16.05
CA SER A 368 -26.21 1.51 -15.09
C SER A 368 -26.16 0.34 -14.10
N SER A 369 -26.80 0.52 -12.95
CA SER A 369 -26.91 -0.50 -11.92
C SER A 369 -28.34 -0.54 -11.39
N THR A 370 -28.79 -1.71 -10.92
CA THR A 370 -30.03 -1.83 -10.15
C THR A 370 -29.87 -1.44 -8.67
N ALA A 371 -28.64 -1.22 -8.21
CA ALA A 371 -28.32 -0.88 -6.83
C ALA A 371 -27.95 0.59 -6.68
N GLU A 372 -28.15 1.13 -5.47
CA GLU A 372 -27.75 2.51 -5.13
C GLU A 372 -26.24 2.63 -4.87
N ILE A 373 -25.59 1.50 -4.54
CA ILE A 373 -24.15 1.40 -4.31
C ILE A 373 -23.61 0.28 -5.19
N SER A 374 -22.80 0.64 -6.18
CA SER A 374 -22.12 -0.31 -7.07
C SER A 374 -20.70 0.14 -7.32
N TYR A 375 -19.81 -0.85 -7.45
CA TYR A 375 -18.42 -0.62 -7.82
C TYR A 375 -18.22 -1.00 -9.29
N PHE A 376 -17.29 -0.33 -9.94
CA PHE A 376 -16.83 -0.72 -11.27
C PHE A 376 -15.32 -0.89 -11.20
N ILE A 377 -14.90 -2.13 -11.46
CA ILE A 377 -13.51 -2.54 -11.46
C ILE A 377 -13.13 -2.79 -12.91
N ALA A 378 -12.00 -2.25 -13.33
CA ALA A 378 -11.43 -2.53 -14.63
C ALA A 378 -10.06 -3.18 -14.48
N LYS A 379 -9.83 -4.29 -15.16
CA LYS A 379 -8.53 -4.96 -15.25
C LYS A 379 -8.09 -4.97 -16.70
N ILE A 380 -6.88 -4.48 -16.95
CA ILE A 380 -6.19 -4.64 -18.24
C ILE A 380 -5.25 -5.82 -18.09
N SER A 381 -5.36 -6.76 -19.02
CA SER A 381 -4.58 -8.00 -19.01
C SER A 381 -3.94 -8.29 -20.36
N ASP A 382 -2.80 -8.96 -20.30
CA ASP A 382 -2.07 -9.52 -21.43
C ASP A 382 -2.47 -11.00 -21.57
N VAL A 383 -3.11 -11.36 -22.69
CA VAL A 383 -3.57 -12.72 -22.98
C VAL A 383 -2.59 -13.37 -23.95
N ALA A 384 -1.90 -14.41 -23.49
CA ALA A 384 -0.96 -15.16 -24.31
C ALA A 384 -1.68 -16.08 -25.33
N PRO A 385 -0.99 -16.54 -26.39
CA PRO A 385 -1.56 -17.44 -27.40
C PRO A 385 -2.10 -18.77 -26.85
N ASP A 386 -1.58 -19.22 -25.70
CA ASP A 386 -2.06 -20.42 -25.00
C ASP A 386 -3.33 -20.18 -24.16
N GLY A 387 -3.78 -18.93 -24.07
CA GLY A 387 -4.96 -18.50 -23.31
C GLY A 387 -4.68 -18.07 -21.88
N SER A 388 -3.45 -18.25 -21.37
CA SER A 388 -3.09 -17.75 -20.04
C SER A 388 -3.16 -16.23 -19.98
N THR A 389 -3.67 -15.70 -18.87
CA THR A 389 -3.97 -14.27 -18.77
C THR A 389 -3.24 -13.63 -17.60
N ARG A 390 -2.43 -12.61 -17.88
CA ARG A 390 -1.66 -11.87 -16.87
C ARG A 390 -2.22 -10.48 -16.65
N LEU A 391 -2.38 -10.10 -15.39
CA LEU A 391 -2.78 -8.74 -15.01
C LEU A 391 -1.65 -7.73 -15.32
N VAL A 392 -1.99 -6.63 -15.99
CA VAL A 392 -1.07 -5.54 -16.35
C VAL A 392 -1.34 -4.29 -15.52
N SER A 393 -2.61 -3.91 -15.37
CA SER A 393 -3.04 -2.81 -14.50
C SER A 393 -4.48 -3.02 -14.03
N ARG A 394 -4.83 -2.42 -12.90
CA ARG A 394 -6.19 -2.42 -12.37
C ARG A 394 -6.64 -1.02 -11.99
N GLY A 395 -7.94 -0.80 -12.06
CA GLY A 395 -8.62 0.38 -11.55
C GLY A 395 -9.86 0.02 -10.78
N VAL A 396 -10.19 0.84 -9.80
CA VAL A 396 -11.30 0.65 -8.87
C VAL A 396 -12.04 1.97 -8.76
N LEU A 397 -13.37 1.92 -8.86
CA LEU A 397 -14.22 3.06 -8.56
C LEU A 397 -15.48 2.61 -7.82
N ASN A 398 -15.71 3.19 -6.65
CA ASN A 398 -17.03 3.26 -6.05
C ASN A 398 -17.85 4.31 -6.83
N ALA A 399 -18.87 3.90 -7.57
CA ALA A 399 -19.62 4.79 -8.46
C ALA A 399 -20.35 5.92 -7.72
N THR A 400 -20.53 5.77 -6.40
CA THR A 400 -21.07 6.86 -5.58
C THR A 400 -20.07 8.02 -5.40
N HIS A 401 -18.77 7.77 -5.58
CA HIS A 401 -17.70 8.76 -5.52
C HIS A 401 -17.37 9.38 -6.89
N ARG A 402 -18.14 9.09 -7.95
CA ARG A 402 -17.93 9.54 -9.35
C ARG A 402 -17.66 11.05 -9.54
N HIS A 403 -18.10 11.88 -8.60
CA HIS A 403 -17.88 13.34 -8.64
C HIS A 403 -16.98 13.84 -7.51
N SER A 404 -16.88 13.11 -6.39
CA SER A 404 -16.14 13.53 -5.20
C SER A 404 -15.95 12.38 -4.23
N HIS A 405 -14.73 12.21 -3.70
CA HIS A 405 -14.50 11.27 -2.61
C HIS A 405 -14.94 11.78 -1.23
N GLY A 406 -15.04 13.09 -1.04
CA GLY A 406 -15.51 13.71 0.22
C GLY A 406 -17.03 13.82 0.32
N LYS A 407 -17.76 13.79 -0.81
CA LYS A 407 -19.23 13.92 -0.85
C LYS A 407 -19.84 12.88 -1.80
N PRO A 408 -19.81 11.59 -1.45
CA PRO A 408 -20.39 10.54 -2.27
C PRO A 408 -21.92 10.71 -2.40
N GLN A 409 -22.47 10.31 -3.55
CA GLN A 409 -23.89 10.39 -3.87
C GLN A 409 -24.38 9.02 -4.37
N PRO A 410 -25.50 8.50 -3.85
CA PRO A 410 -26.04 7.22 -4.33
C PRO A 410 -26.33 7.27 -5.83
N LEU A 411 -26.32 6.09 -6.45
CA LEU A 411 -26.84 5.90 -7.80
C LEU A 411 -28.37 5.84 -7.75
N THR A 412 -29.01 6.33 -8.80
CA THR A 412 -30.43 6.07 -9.07
C THR A 412 -30.52 4.78 -9.88
N PRO A 413 -31.20 3.73 -9.38
CA PRO A 413 -31.32 2.47 -10.10
C PRO A 413 -31.86 2.64 -11.54
N GLY A 414 -31.13 2.08 -12.50
CA GLY A 414 -31.46 2.14 -13.93
C GLY A 414 -31.02 3.42 -14.66
N GLU A 415 -30.57 4.45 -13.95
CA GLU A 415 -29.97 5.64 -14.58
C GLU A 415 -28.62 5.31 -15.21
N ILE A 416 -28.33 5.93 -16.36
CA ILE A 416 -27.06 5.77 -17.07
C ILE A 416 -26.08 6.82 -16.57
N TYR A 417 -24.90 6.39 -16.15
CA TYR A 417 -23.79 7.22 -15.72
C TYR A 417 -22.60 7.06 -16.64
N GLU A 418 -21.91 8.15 -16.91
CA GLU A 418 -20.56 8.15 -17.49
C GLU A 418 -19.55 8.16 -16.35
N LEU A 419 -18.70 7.14 -16.29
CA LEU A 419 -17.72 6.93 -15.23
C LEU A 419 -16.31 6.84 -15.82
N GLU A 420 -15.36 7.55 -15.22
CA GLU A 420 -13.94 7.32 -15.42
C GLU A 420 -13.41 6.47 -14.26
N VAL A 421 -13.03 5.22 -14.55
CA VAL A 421 -12.42 4.33 -13.56
C VAL A 421 -10.92 4.65 -13.48
N PRO A 422 -10.41 5.15 -12.34
CA PRO A 422 -9.00 5.49 -12.20
C PRO A 422 -8.15 4.22 -12.19
N MET A 423 -7.18 4.12 -13.08
CA MET A 423 -6.28 2.97 -13.21
C MET A 423 -4.94 3.22 -12.52
N LYS A 424 -4.24 2.17 -12.10
CA LYS A 424 -2.83 2.26 -11.70
C LYS A 424 -1.93 2.53 -12.90
N VAL A 425 -0.92 3.39 -12.70
CA VAL A 425 0.18 3.58 -13.65
C VAL A 425 0.93 2.27 -13.88
N THR A 426 1.40 2.05 -15.10
CA THR A 426 2.19 0.85 -15.42
C THR A 426 3.15 1.09 -16.58
N SER A 427 4.06 0.15 -16.77
CA SER A 427 4.82 -0.06 -18.00
C SER A 427 4.69 -1.52 -18.41
N TRP A 428 4.36 -1.76 -19.68
CA TRP A 428 4.17 -3.12 -20.19
C TRP A 428 4.35 -3.20 -21.71
N VAL A 429 4.96 -4.27 -22.20
CA VAL A 429 5.03 -4.64 -23.62
C VAL A 429 4.17 -5.87 -23.87
N PHE A 430 3.07 -5.69 -24.58
CA PHE A 430 2.28 -6.78 -25.14
C PHE A 430 3.01 -7.35 -26.35
N GLN A 431 3.35 -8.64 -26.32
CA GLN A 431 4.13 -9.29 -27.36
C GLN A 431 3.30 -9.59 -28.62
N PRO A 432 3.91 -9.77 -29.80
CA PRO A 432 3.21 -10.28 -30.98
C PRO A 432 2.44 -11.58 -30.68
N ALA A 433 1.32 -11.78 -31.36
CA ALA A 433 0.33 -12.84 -31.15
C ALA A 433 -0.42 -12.83 -29.81
N HIS A 434 -0.01 -12.03 -28.83
CA HIS A 434 -0.80 -11.77 -27.62
C HIS A 434 -2.01 -10.89 -27.93
N ARG A 435 -2.92 -10.76 -26.96
CA ARG A 435 -4.09 -9.88 -27.06
C ARG A 435 -4.18 -8.97 -25.84
N ILE A 436 -4.71 -7.77 -26.05
CA ILE A 436 -5.08 -6.86 -24.97
C ILE A 436 -6.51 -7.23 -24.55
N ARG A 437 -6.71 -7.51 -23.26
CA ARG A 437 -8.04 -7.73 -22.69
C ARG A 437 -8.37 -6.67 -21.66
N VAL A 438 -9.60 -6.19 -21.69
CA VAL A 438 -10.21 -5.42 -20.61
C VAL A 438 -11.31 -6.27 -20.00
N ALA A 439 -11.22 -6.54 -18.69
CA ALA A 439 -12.26 -7.19 -17.91
C ALA A 439 -12.92 -6.16 -17.00
N ILE A 440 -14.24 -6.04 -17.09
CA ILE A 440 -15.06 -5.17 -16.25
C ILE A 440 -15.86 -6.04 -15.28
N SER A 441 -15.73 -5.75 -13.99
CA SER A 441 -16.48 -6.41 -12.92
C SER A 441 -16.98 -5.36 -11.91
N SER A 442 -17.59 -5.85 -10.83
CA SER A 442 -18.01 -5.01 -9.70
C SER A 442 -17.44 -5.49 -8.37
N SER A 443 -16.35 -6.28 -8.41
CA SER A 443 -15.60 -6.72 -7.23
C SER A 443 -14.13 -6.98 -7.56
N ASP A 444 -13.25 -6.73 -6.59
CA ASP A 444 -11.85 -7.14 -6.59
C ASP A 444 -11.47 -7.75 -5.22
N PHE A 445 -12.21 -8.75 -4.79
CA PHE A 445 -12.02 -9.47 -3.53
C PHE A 445 -10.78 -10.39 -3.60
N PRO A 446 -9.89 -10.40 -2.60
CA PRO A 446 -10.00 -9.79 -1.26
C PRO A 446 -9.26 -8.46 -1.12
N THR A 447 -8.85 -7.84 -2.24
CA THR A 447 -8.17 -6.53 -2.24
C THR A 447 -9.12 -5.42 -1.80
N ILE A 448 -10.36 -5.46 -2.28
CA ILE A 448 -11.42 -4.49 -1.99
C ILE A 448 -12.52 -5.16 -1.16
N TRP A 449 -13.02 -4.45 -0.14
CA TRP A 449 -14.21 -4.88 0.59
C TRP A 449 -15.43 -4.93 -0.35
N PRO A 450 -16.25 -5.99 -0.36
CA PRO A 450 -17.38 -6.11 -1.29
C PRO A 450 -18.45 -4.99 -1.13
N SER A 451 -19.04 -4.54 -2.24
CA SER A 451 -20.23 -3.67 -2.18
C SER A 451 -21.38 -4.40 -1.46
N PRO A 452 -22.17 -3.72 -0.59
CA PRO A 452 -23.18 -4.39 0.24
C PRO A 452 -24.42 -4.88 -0.51
N GLN A 453 -24.74 -4.32 -1.68
CA GLN A 453 -26.00 -4.61 -2.37
C GLN A 453 -25.80 -5.58 -3.54
N PRO A 454 -26.59 -6.67 -3.64
CA PRO A 454 -26.73 -7.41 -4.90
C PRO A 454 -27.15 -6.47 -6.03
N ALA A 455 -26.56 -6.64 -7.21
CA ALA A 455 -26.83 -5.75 -8.34
C ALA A 455 -26.80 -6.51 -9.66
N THR A 456 -27.66 -6.10 -10.59
CA THR A 456 -27.47 -6.31 -12.01
C THR A 456 -26.87 -5.04 -12.59
N ASN A 457 -25.68 -5.15 -13.17
CA ASN A 457 -24.97 -4.02 -13.77
C ASN A 457 -25.01 -4.16 -15.29
N THR A 458 -25.08 -3.01 -15.97
CA THR A 458 -25.11 -2.94 -17.44
C THR A 458 -24.00 -2.02 -17.92
N ILE A 459 -23.29 -2.45 -18.97
CA ILE A 459 -22.33 -1.64 -19.73
C ILE A 459 -22.96 -1.31 -21.07
N LEU A 460 -23.03 -0.03 -21.41
CA LEU A 460 -23.50 0.45 -22.70
C LEU A 460 -22.29 0.64 -23.61
N ARG A 461 -22.43 0.27 -24.89
CA ARG A 461 -21.37 0.34 -25.89
C ARG A 461 -21.88 0.74 -27.27
N GLY A 462 -20.97 1.01 -28.19
CA GLY A 462 -21.27 1.48 -29.55
C GLY A 462 -21.24 3.01 -29.66
N SER A 463 -21.51 3.53 -30.85
CA SER A 463 -21.40 4.96 -31.17
C SER A 463 -22.31 5.86 -30.33
N SER A 464 -23.43 5.34 -29.80
CA SER A 464 -24.33 6.09 -28.92
C SER A 464 -23.79 6.24 -27.48
N ASN A 465 -22.99 5.28 -27.03
CA ASN A 465 -22.43 5.24 -25.68
C ASN A 465 -21.01 4.63 -25.77
N PRO A 466 -19.99 5.44 -26.11
CA PRO A 466 -18.69 4.93 -26.51
C PRO A 466 -17.80 4.52 -25.33
N SER A 467 -18.23 3.52 -24.54
CA SER A 467 -17.38 2.93 -23.50
C SER A 467 -16.07 2.42 -24.11
N CYS A 468 -14.95 2.77 -23.48
CA CYS A 468 -13.63 2.53 -24.05
C CYS A 468 -12.53 2.41 -22.99
N VAL A 469 -11.40 1.85 -23.42
CA VAL A 469 -10.11 1.97 -22.75
C VAL A 469 -9.22 2.89 -23.59
N VAL A 470 -8.53 3.80 -22.92
CA VAL A 470 -7.50 4.64 -23.52
C VAL A 470 -6.15 4.16 -22.98
N LEU A 471 -5.27 3.73 -23.88
CA LEU A 471 -3.94 3.24 -23.54
C LEU A 471 -2.88 4.31 -23.86
N PRO A 472 -1.92 4.57 -22.95
CA PRO A 472 -0.80 5.46 -23.20
C PRO A 472 0.28 4.70 -23.98
N LEU A 473 0.13 4.63 -25.29
CA LEU A 473 1.04 3.88 -26.16
C LEU A 473 2.36 4.62 -26.32
N VAL A 474 3.46 3.87 -26.34
CA VAL A 474 4.76 4.40 -26.71
C VAL A 474 4.96 4.26 -28.22
N GLU A 475 5.23 5.37 -28.90
CA GLU A 475 5.50 5.39 -30.34
C GLU A 475 6.88 4.78 -30.65
N HIS A 476 6.96 3.98 -31.71
CA HIS A 476 8.21 3.35 -32.15
C HIS A 476 8.67 3.88 -33.52
N PRO A 477 10.00 3.98 -33.76
CA PRO A 477 11.07 3.74 -32.78
C PRO A 477 11.21 4.90 -31.80
N HIS A 478 11.32 4.61 -30.51
CA HIS A 478 11.80 5.56 -29.52
C HIS A 478 13.14 5.03 -28.96
N THR A 479 14.05 5.93 -28.62
CA THR A 479 15.40 5.56 -28.17
C THR A 479 15.53 5.90 -26.70
N SER A 480 15.90 4.91 -25.88
CA SER A 480 16.33 5.17 -24.51
C SER A 480 17.49 6.14 -24.50
N LEU A 481 17.47 7.12 -23.60
CA LEU A 481 18.65 7.94 -23.37
C LEU A 481 19.82 7.05 -22.88
N PRO A 482 21.08 7.46 -23.13
CA PRO A 482 22.23 6.80 -22.52
C PRO A 482 22.10 6.80 -21.00
N GLY A 483 21.92 5.62 -20.42
CA GLY A 483 21.69 5.45 -18.99
C GLY A 483 22.86 4.83 -18.25
N VAL A 484 22.67 4.66 -16.95
CA VAL A 484 23.65 3.98 -16.08
C VAL A 484 23.53 2.46 -16.19
N THR A 485 24.65 1.78 -15.98
CA THR A 485 24.61 0.33 -15.69
C THR A 485 24.54 0.16 -14.18
N PHE A 486 23.40 -0.31 -13.68
CA PHE A 486 23.23 -0.56 -12.25
C PHE A 486 24.15 -1.66 -11.76
N GLN A 487 24.78 -1.42 -10.61
CA GLN A 487 25.64 -2.41 -9.97
C GLN A 487 24.80 -3.54 -9.34
N SER A 488 25.41 -4.71 -9.21
CA SER A 488 24.83 -5.80 -8.41
C SER A 488 24.82 -5.41 -6.93
N PRO A 489 23.79 -5.78 -6.15
CA PRO A 489 23.71 -5.43 -4.74
C PRO A 489 24.98 -5.75 -3.96
N ALA A 490 25.44 -4.81 -3.13
CA ALA A 490 26.53 -5.06 -2.22
C ALA A 490 26.19 -6.19 -1.23
N GLN A 491 27.19 -7.00 -0.86
CA GLN A 491 27.02 -7.99 0.19
C GLN A 491 27.02 -7.28 1.55
N LEU A 492 25.83 -7.04 2.09
CA LEU A 492 25.68 -6.39 3.39
C LEU A 492 25.85 -7.41 4.53
N GLN A 493 26.60 -7.05 5.56
CA GLN A 493 26.71 -7.84 6.78
C GLN A 493 25.34 -7.95 7.46
N SER A 494 24.97 -9.17 7.87
CA SER A 494 23.78 -9.38 8.70
C SER A 494 24.18 -9.32 10.18
N TYR A 495 23.38 -8.60 10.97
CA TYR A 495 23.54 -8.48 12.43
C TYR A 495 22.48 -9.28 13.19
N ALA A 496 21.63 -9.98 12.46
CA ALA A 496 20.63 -10.87 13.02
C ALA A 496 20.49 -12.14 12.18
N LYS A 497 20.16 -13.25 12.84
CA LYS A 497 19.63 -14.44 12.19
C LYS A 497 18.15 -14.22 11.93
N TYR A 498 17.73 -14.48 10.72
CA TYR A 498 16.32 -14.44 10.33
C TYR A 498 15.88 -15.84 9.92
N GLN A 499 14.77 -16.30 10.49
CA GLN A 499 14.14 -17.57 10.12
C GLN A 499 12.66 -17.30 9.87
N GLY A 500 12.25 -17.37 8.60
CA GLY A 500 10.84 -17.32 8.24
C GLY A 500 10.18 -18.68 8.47
N GLU A 501 8.95 -18.67 8.95
CA GLU A 501 8.08 -19.84 8.90
C GLU A 501 7.59 -20.07 7.46
N GLN A 502 7.06 -21.26 7.18
CA GLN A 502 6.43 -21.53 5.89
C GLN A 502 5.08 -20.81 5.85
N PRO A 503 4.92 -19.74 5.05
CA PRO A 503 3.65 -19.05 4.99
C PRO A 503 2.61 -19.86 4.23
N SER A 504 1.33 -19.56 4.43
CA SER A 504 0.25 -20.11 3.63
C SER A 504 -0.67 -19.03 3.07
N TRP A 505 -1.12 -19.23 1.83
CA TRP A 505 -2.20 -18.50 1.19
C TRP A 505 -3.19 -19.52 0.68
N GLN A 506 -4.41 -19.49 1.23
CA GLN A 506 -5.46 -20.46 0.93
C GLN A 506 -6.71 -19.74 0.45
N VAL A 507 -7.37 -20.34 -0.53
CA VAL A 507 -8.70 -19.93 -1.01
C VAL A 507 -9.64 -21.12 -0.82
N GLY A 508 -10.70 -20.93 -0.04
CA GLY A 508 -11.71 -21.94 0.25
C GLY A 508 -13.08 -21.54 -0.26
N LYS A 509 -13.93 -22.52 -0.61
CA LYS A 509 -15.33 -22.30 -0.94
C LYS A 509 -16.21 -23.33 -0.24
N ASP A 510 -17.08 -22.87 0.64
CA ASP A 510 -18.16 -23.68 1.17
C ASP A 510 -19.33 -23.66 0.19
N ILE A 511 -19.61 -24.82 -0.41
CA ILE A 511 -20.64 -24.98 -1.43
C ILE A 511 -22.06 -24.87 -0.84
N ILE A 512 -22.25 -25.24 0.43
CA ILE A 512 -23.55 -25.23 1.09
C ILE A 512 -23.92 -23.79 1.44
N SER A 513 -23.03 -23.07 2.14
CA SER A 513 -23.28 -21.67 2.51
C SER A 513 -23.07 -20.70 1.35
N GLY A 514 -22.26 -21.07 0.35
CA GLY A 514 -21.85 -20.18 -0.74
C GLY A 514 -20.81 -19.14 -0.32
N LEU A 515 -20.14 -19.36 0.82
CA LEU A 515 -19.08 -18.49 1.34
C LEU A 515 -17.74 -18.84 0.68
N THR A 516 -17.04 -17.82 0.20
CA THR A 516 -15.64 -17.94 -0.25
C THR A 516 -14.75 -17.26 0.77
N THR A 517 -13.68 -17.94 1.18
CA THR A 517 -12.72 -17.47 2.18
C THR A 517 -11.33 -17.35 1.57
N VAL A 518 -10.61 -16.30 1.94
CA VAL A 518 -9.17 -16.17 1.71
C VAL A 518 -8.48 -16.11 3.06
N THR A 519 -7.51 -16.98 3.27
CA THR A 519 -6.76 -17.09 4.52
C THR A 519 -5.28 -16.92 4.25
N LEU A 520 -4.63 -16.05 5.03
CA LEU A 520 -3.18 -15.85 5.02
C LEU A 520 -2.60 -16.17 6.38
N LYS A 521 -1.46 -16.86 6.37
CA LYS A 521 -0.62 -17.10 7.54
C LYS A 521 0.82 -16.78 7.20
N SER A 522 1.47 -16.05 8.07
CA SER A 522 2.92 -15.82 7.99
C SER A 522 3.49 -15.67 9.38
N GLY A 523 4.74 -16.07 9.53
CA GLY A 523 5.49 -15.92 10.76
C GLY A 523 6.98 -15.82 10.47
N TYR A 524 7.71 -15.22 11.40
CA TYR A 524 9.16 -15.17 11.35
C TYR A 524 9.75 -15.02 12.75
N SER A 525 11.03 -15.38 12.87
CA SER A 525 11.85 -15.05 14.02
C SER A 525 13.10 -14.29 13.57
N THR A 526 13.51 -13.33 14.38
CA THR A 526 14.75 -12.58 14.24
C THR A 526 15.50 -12.66 15.56
N GLN A 527 16.78 -13.03 15.53
CA GLN A 527 17.64 -13.08 16.71
C GLN A 527 18.90 -12.26 16.44
N LEU A 528 19.22 -11.31 17.32
CA LEU A 528 20.47 -10.55 17.20
C LEU A 528 21.69 -11.47 17.37
N LEU A 529 22.77 -11.19 16.63
CA LEU A 529 23.98 -12.02 16.69
C LEU A 529 24.82 -11.78 17.95
N GLU A 530 24.82 -10.56 18.46
CA GLU A 530 25.68 -10.09 19.56
C GLU A 530 24.91 -9.89 20.87
N ASP A 531 23.60 -10.18 20.89
CA ASP A 531 22.73 -10.03 22.05
C ASP A 531 21.79 -11.24 22.17
N SER A 532 21.29 -11.48 23.37
CA SER A 532 20.24 -12.46 23.69
C SER A 532 18.85 -12.04 23.19
N TYR A 533 18.73 -10.89 22.53
CA TYR A 533 17.46 -10.36 22.05
C TYR A 533 16.95 -11.14 20.85
N SER A 534 15.71 -11.59 20.93
CA SER A 534 14.98 -12.14 19.78
C SER A 534 13.54 -11.62 19.73
N LEU A 535 13.04 -11.52 18.51
CA LEU A 535 11.68 -11.16 18.19
C LEU A 535 11.08 -12.31 17.36
N THR A 536 9.92 -12.78 17.77
CA THR A 536 9.09 -13.67 16.95
C THR A 536 7.81 -12.95 16.57
N SER A 537 7.30 -13.26 15.39
CA SER A 537 6.06 -12.73 14.86
C SER A 537 5.24 -13.86 14.25
N ASP A 538 3.95 -13.86 14.53
CA ASP A 538 2.94 -14.72 13.92
C ASP A 538 1.75 -13.86 13.53
N SER A 539 1.20 -14.09 12.35
CA SER A 539 0.08 -13.32 11.82
C SER A 539 -0.89 -14.22 11.07
N TYR A 540 -2.18 -13.99 11.30
CA TYR A 540 -3.28 -14.65 10.63
C TYR A 540 -4.29 -13.62 10.17
N VAL A 541 -4.80 -13.77 8.95
CA VAL A 541 -5.98 -13.04 8.52
C VAL A 541 -6.86 -13.95 7.66
N GLU A 542 -8.16 -13.83 7.85
CA GLU A 542 -9.20 -14.47 7.07
C GLU A 542 -10.21 -13.41 6.63
N MET A 543 -10.45 -13.34 5.32
CA MET A 543 -11.52 -12.53 4.74
C MET A 543 -12.51 -13.45 4.03
N ALA A 544 -13.80 -13.17 4.18
CA ALA A 544 -14.85 -13.98 3.59
C ALA A 544 -15.95 -13.14 2.96
N ALA A 545 -16.48 -13.62 1.84
CA ALA A 545 -17.58 -12.99 1.12
C ALA A 545 -18.50 -14.04 0.47
N SER A 546 -19.75 -13.65 0.20
CA SER A 546 -20.73 -14.47 -0.50
C SER A 546 -21.35 -13.69 -1.65
N ASP A 547 -21.45 -14.31 -2.83
CA ASP A 547 -22.14 -13.70 -3.96
C ASP A 547 -23.65 -13.53 -3.69
N LYS A 548 -24.23 -14.33 -2.78
CA LYS A 548 -25.66 -14.26 -2.42
C LYS A 548 -25.95 -13.20 -1.36
N ARG A 549 -25.02 -13.04 -0.41
CA ARG A 549 -25.13 -12.16 0.76
C ARG A 549 -23.87 -11.30 0.87
N PRO A 550 -23.64 -10.40 -0.10
CA PRO A 550 -22.45 -9.57 -0.10
C PRO A 550 -22.42 -8.59 1.09
N ASP A 551 -23.59 -8.27 1.64
CA ASP A 551 -23.77 -7.49 2.87
C ASP A 551 -23.18 -8.17 4.12
N GLN A 552 -22.97 -9.49 4.10
CA GLN A 552 -22.48 -10.28 5.24
C GLN A 552 -20.99 -10.65 5.12
N ALA A 553 -20.21 -9.85 4.38
CA ALA A 553 -18.76 -10.01 4.35
C ALA A 553 -18.16 -9.82 5.76
N TYR A 554 -17.07 -10.53 6.02
CA TYR A 554 -16.31 -10.34 7.25
C TYR A 554 -14.82 -10.49 7.03
N MET A 555 -14.06 -9.88 7.94
CA MET A 555 -12.65 -10.15 8.14
C MET A 555 -12.40 -10.47 9.61
N LYS A 556 -11.45 -11.35 9.88
CA LYS A 556 -10.93 -11.56 11.23
C LYS A 556 -9.45 -11.92 11.15
N GLY A 557 -8.71 -11.59 12.19
CA GLY A 557 -7.28 -11.87 12.19
C GLY A 557 -6.65 -11.62 13.54
N HIS A 558 -5.37 -11.96 13.60
CA HIS A 558 -4.51 -11.65 14.73
C HIS A 558 -3.09 -11.32 14.26
N ALA A 559 -2.41 -10.51 15.06
CA ALA A 559 -0.97 -10.30 14.98
C ALA A 559 -0.36 -10.49 16.36
N LYS A 560 0.60 -11.40 16.46
CA LYS A 560 1.33 -11.72 17.67
C LYS A 560 2.79 -11.37 17.49
N TYR A 561 3.36 -10.68 18.48
CA TYR A 561 4.78 -10.43 18.61
C TYR A 561 5.25 -10.92 19.96
N ALA A 562 6.37 -11.62 20.01
CA ALA A 562 7.01 -11.97 21.27
C ALA A 562 8.48 -11.56 21.28
N ILE A 563 8.84 -10.78 22.29
CA ILE A 563 10.23 -10.44 22.59
C ILE A 563 10.73 -11.42 23.65
N LEU A 564 11.91 -11.96 23.41
CA LEU A 564 12.68 -12.66 24.41
C LEU A 564 14.02 -11.93 24.58
N HIS A 565 14.31 -11.51 25.81
CA HIS A 565 15.61 -10.96 26.17
C HIS A 565 16.08 -11.61 27.47
N GLN A 566 17.26 -12.21 27.45
CA GLN A 566 17.79 -13.04 28.53
C GLN A 566 16.84 -14.19 28.92
N ARG A 567 16.02 -13.99 29.96
CA ARG A 567 15.01 -14.96 30.46
C ARG A 567 13.59 -14.40 30.48
N GLU A 568 13.41 -13.11 30.21
CA GLU A 568 12.12 -12.44 30.21
C GLU A 568 11.49 -12.59 28.82
N LYS A 569 10.28 -13.17 28.78
CA LYS A 569 9.48 -13.24 27.57
C LYS A 569 8.24 -12.39 27.71
N VAL A 570 8.03 -11.50 26.74
CA VAL A 570 6.81 -10.69 26.63
C VAL A 570 6.11 -11.04 25.34
N ASP A 571 4.89 -11.54 25.45
CA ASP A 571 4.00 -11.83 24.31
C ASP A 571 2.94 -10.72 24.23
N VAL A 572 2.77 -10.15 23.05
CA VAL A 572 1.70 -9.19 22.73
C VAL A 572 0.90 -9.75 21.57
N ALA A 573 -0.40 -9.92 21.76
CA ALA A 573 -1.31 -10.43 20.75
C ALA A 573 -2.47 -9.45 20.55
N SER A 574 -2.69 -9.03 19.32
CA SER A 574 -3.86 -8.27 18.91
C SER A 574 -4.77 -9.15 18.07
N HIS A 575 -6.08 -9.02 18.27
CA HIS A 575 -7.12 -9.72 17.52
C HIS A 575 -8.16 -8.70 17.09
N ALA A 576 -8.71 -8.87 15.89
CA ALA A 576 -9.86 -8.08 15.49
C ALA A 576 -10.77 -8.86 14.54
N THR A 577 -12.05 -8.48 14.57
CA THR A 577 -13.07 -8.95 13.64
C THR A 577 -13.86 -7.77 13.12
N ILE A 578 -14.05 -7.68 11.81
CA ILE A 578 -14.95 -6.74 11.14
C ILE A 578 -16.05 -7.54 10.46
N LYS A 579 -17.31 -7.19 10.69
CA LYS A 579 -18.48 -7.77 10.01
C LYS A 579 -19.33 -6.67 9.43
N SER A 580 -19.66 -6.75 8.15
CA SER A 580 -20.58 -5.80 7.52
C SER A 580 -22.04 -6.21 7.70
N THR A 581 -22.91 -5.22 7.58
CA THR A 581 -24.30 -5.34 7.14
C THR A 581 -24.48 -4.47 5.90
N VAL A 582 -25.72 -4.30 5.43
CA VAL A 582 -26.00 -3.36 4.33
C VAL A 582 -25.55 -1.92 4.67
N SER A 583 -25.66 -1.52 5.94
CA SER A 583 -25.49 -0.12 6.38
C SER A 583 -24.38 0.09 7.40
N ASP A 584 -23.72 -0.95 7.88
CA ASP A 584 -22.82 -0.86 9.03
C ASP A 584 -21.59 -1.77 8.94
N PHE A 585 -20.55 -1.40 9.67
CA PHE A 585 -19.43 -2.25 10.03
C PHE A 585 -19.40 -2.42 11.55
N ASN A 586 -19.41 -3.67 12.02
CA ASN A 586 -19.26 -4.00 13.42
C ASN A 586 -17.83 -4.52 13.63
N VAL A 587 -17.13 -3.92 14.58
CA VAL A 587 -15.71 -4.12 14.80
C VAL A 587 -15.50 -4.54 16.24
N ASP A 588 -14.93 -5.73 16.43
CA ASP A 588 -14.45 -6.23 17.71
C ASP A 588 -12.93 -6.19 17.68
N ILE A 589 -12.29 -5.70 18.73
CA ILE A 589 -10.83 -5.62 18.88
C ILE A 589 -10.44 -6.08 20.27
N GLU A 590 -9.37 -6.85 20.35
CA GLU A 590 -8.76 -7.28 21.59
C GLU A 590 -7.24 -7.13 21.51
N LEU A 591 -6.62 -6.66 22.59
CA LEU A 591 -5.17 -6.68 22.80
C LEU A 591 -4.90 -7.41 24.11
N GLN A 592 -3.99 -8.37 24.08
CA GLN A 592 -3.54 -9.14 25.24
C GLN A 592 -2.03 -9.03 25.36
N VAL A 593 -1.55 -8.83 26.58
CA VAL A 593 -0.13 -8.86 26.93
C VAL A 593 0.10 -9.86 28.04
N GLU A 594 1.07 -10.74 27.83
CA GLU A 594 1.53 -11.73 28.80
C GLU A 594 3.02 -11.54 29.09
N ILE A 595 3.42 -11.74 30.34
CA ILE A 595 4.83 -11.81 30.75
C ILE A 595 5.06 -13.22 31.29
N ASP A 596 5.98 -13.96 30.69
CA ASP A 596 6.29 -15.35 31.04
C ASP A 596 5.04 -16.24 31.15
N HIS A 597 4.10 -16.07 30.20
CA HIS A 597 2.80 -16.75 30.11
C HIS A 597 1.75 -16.36 31.16
N GLU A 598 2.03 -15.36 32.00
CA GLU A 598 1.05 -14.82 32.94
C GLU A 598 0.38 -13.56 32.37
N PRO A 599 -0.96 -13.45 32.43
CA PRO A 599 -1.67 -12.26 32.01
C PRO A 599 -1.14 -10.99 32.69
N PHE A 600 -0.96 -9.93 31.90
CA PHE A 600 -0.42 -8.66 32.36
C PHE A 600 -1.33 -7.46 32.02
N PHE A 601 -1.85 -7.40 30.79
CA PHE A 601 -2.74 -6.32 30.35
C PHE A 601 -3.73 -6.84 29.31
N GLN A 602 -4.97 -6.33 29.36
CA GLN A 602 -5.98 -6.63 28.36
C GLN A 602 -6.83 -5.39 28.01
N LEU A 603 -7.05 -5.20 26.71
CA LEU A 603 -7.97 -4.21 26.17
C LEU A 603 -8.98 -4.94 25.28
N ILE A 604 -10.27 -4.74 25.53
CA ILE A 604 -11.34 -5.29 24.68
C ILE A 604 -12.30 -4.16 24.30
N GLY A 605 -12.68 -4.14 23.02
CA GLY A 605 -13.59 -3.14 22.49
C GLY A 605 -14.48 -3.64 21.37
N THR A 606 -15.72 -3.19 21.40
CA THR A 606 -16.67 -3.35 20.30
C THR A 606 -17.15 -1.98 19.84
N ARG A 607 -17.21 -1.77 18.52
CA ARG A 607 -17.69 -0.53 17.91
C ARG A 607 -18.52 -0.82 16.67
N ARG A 608 -19.52 0.01 16.44
CA ARG A 608 -20.33 0.01 15.22
C ARG A 608 -20.13 1.31 14.47
N PHE A 609 -19.85 1.21 13.18
CA PHE A 609 -19.71 2.33 12.26
C PHE A 609 -20.80 2.27 11.21
N HIS A 610 -21.47 3.37 10.93
CA HIS A 610 -22.40 3.46 9.81
C HIS A 610 -21.60 3.66 8.51
N ALA A 611 -21.95 2.95 7.44
CA ALA A 611 -21.37 3.19 6.13
C ALA A 611 -21.72 4.61 5.65
N SER A 612 -20.72 5.33 5.12
CA SER A 612 -20.77 6.79 4.86
C SER A 612 -21.96 7.27 4.03
N LEU A 613 -22.50 6.43 3.14
CA LEU A 613 -23.67 6.74 2.31
C LEU A 613 -24.99 6.74 3.07
N TYR A 614 -25.09 6.07 4.22
CA TYR A 614 -26.35 5.90 4.95
C TYR A 614 -26.57 6.94 6.05
N ARG A 615 -25.51 7.53 6.61
CA ARG A 615 -25.57 8.65 7.57
C ARG A 615 -24.27 9.45 7.58
N SER A 616 -24.37 10.77 7.74
CA SER A 616 -23.22 11.58 8.14
C SER A 616 -22.76 11.14 9.53
N GLN A 617 -21.53 10.63 9.64
CA GLN A 617 -20.94 10.38 10.96
C GLN A 617 -20.59 11.74 11.58
N THR A 618 -21.18 12.07 12.74
CA THR A 618 -20.70 13.22 13.52
C THR A 618 -19.38 12.83 14.15
N VAL A 619 -18.27 13.29 13.56
CA VAL A 619 -16.94 13.16 14.18
C VAL A 619 -16.89 14.13 15.35
N LEU A 620 -16.99 13.62 16.58
CA LEU A 620 -16.78 14.42 17.78
C LEU A 620 -15.28 14.64 17.95
N ALA A 621 -14.83 15.89 17.83
CA ALA A 621 -13.45 16.27 18.12
C ALA A 621 -13.18 16.16 19.64
N GLY A 622 -12.35 15.20 20.05
CA GLY A 622 -11.92 15.04 21.44
C GLY A 622 -11.24 13.71 21.73
N TYR A 623 -9.97 13.79 22.17
CA TYR A 623 -9.13 12.67 22.59
C TYR A 623 -9.42 12.25 24.05
N PRO A 624 -10.46 11.42 24.26
CA PRO A 624 -10.17 10.20 24.99
C PRO A 624 -10.97 9.02 24.43
N TRP A 625 -10.23 8.05 23.89
CA TRP A 625 -10.70 6.70 23.53
C TRP A 625 -11.50 6.01 24.65
N PHE A 626 -11.31 6.44 25.90
CA PHE A 626 -11.95 5.95 27.12
C PHE A 626 -13.36 6.49 27.42
N LEU A 627 -13.89 7.45 26.66
CA LEU A 627 -15.19 8.08 26.95
C LEU A 627 -16.17 7.89 25.78
N ASN A 628 -16.68 6.66 25.60
CA ASN A 628 -18.02 6.33 25.08
C ASN A 628 -18.30 4.81 25.15
N GLU A 629 -19.56 4.42 25.24
CA GLU A 629 -20.14 3.45 26.21
C GLU A 629 -19.71 1.96 26.22
N ASP A 630 -18.85 1.44 25.33
CA ASP A 630 -18.55 -0.02 25.28
C ASP A 630 -17.05 -0.38 25.16
N LEU A 631 -16.15 0.21 25.95
CA LEU A 631 -14.73 -0.20 26.02
C LEU A 631 -14.38 -0.57 27.47
N ALA A 632 -13.93 -1.81 27.67
CA ALA A 632 -13.43 -2.27 28.96
C ALA A 632 -11.90 -2.41 28.88
N VAL A 633 -11.20 -1.75 29.81
CA VAL A 633 -9.76 -1.92 29.98
C VAL A 633 -9.56 -2.58 31.33
N GLU A 634 -9.09 -3.83 31.30
CA GLU A 634 -8.76 -4.59 32.50
C GLU A 634 -7.24 -4.74 32.56
N GLY A 635 -6.64 -4.13 33.58
CA GLY A 635 -5.20 -4.14 33.76
C GLY A 635 -4.82 -4.17 35.23
N MET A 636 -3.60 -4.63 35.53
CA MET A 636 -3.03 -4.55 36.87
C MET A 636 -2.88 -3.07 37.27
N SER A 637 -3.14 -2.74 38.54
CA SER A 637 -2.98 -1.36 39.03
C SER A 637 -1.52 -0.88 38.91
N GLN A 638 -1.29 0.45 38.88
CA GLN A 638 0.08 1.03 38.82
C GLN A 638 1.02 0.44 39.89
N ALA A 639 0.50 0.15 41.08
CA ALA A 639 1.28 -0.45 42.17
C ALA A 639 1.67 -1.92 41.88
N GLU A 640 0.80 -2.67 41.20
CA GLU A 640 1.01 -4.08 40.86
C GLU A 640 1.92 -4.23 39.63
N VAL A 641 1.75 -3.37 38.62
CA VAL A 641 2.66 -3.24 37.47
C VAL A 641 4.06 -2.89 37.97
N ARG A 642 4.17 -1.86 38.82
CA ARG A 642 5.45 -1.44 39.41
C ARG A 642 6.11 -2.56 40.21
N LYS A 643 5.36 -3.33 41.01
CA LYS A 643 5.90 -4.47 41.76
C LYS A 643 6.38 -5.61 40.85
N LYS A 644 5.67 -5.91 39.75
CA LYS A 644 6.10 -6.90 38.75
C LYS A 644 7.34 -6.40 38.00
N VAL A 645 7.35 -5.16 37.51
CA VAL A 645 8.48 -4.63 36.71
C VAL A 645 9.72 -4.30 37.56
N GLU A 646 9.58 -3.81 38.79
CA GLU A 646 10.70 -3.70 39.74
C GLU A 646 11.26 -5.08 40.14
N GLY A 647 10.44 -6.13 40.07
CA GLY A 647 10.88 -7.52 40.17
C GLY A 647 11.64 -8.01 38.93
N LEU A 648 11.33 -7.48 37.74
CA LEU A 648 12.03 -7.77 36.47
C LEU A 648 13.38 -7.04 36.35
N GLN A 649 13.57 -5.93 37.08
CA GLN A 649 14.83 -5.16 37.11
C GLN A 649 15.89 -5.71 38.08
N LYS A 650 15.53 -6.65 38.97
CA LYS A 650 16.42 -7.30 39.94
C LYS A 650 16.78 -8.71 39.47
#